data_AF-A0A8I6RXJ6-F1
#
_entry.id   AF-A0A8I6RXJ6-F1
#
_cell.length_a   1.000
_cell.length_b   1.000
_cell.length_c   1.000
_cell.angle_alpha   90.00
_cell.angle_beta   90.00
_cell.angle_gamma   90.00
#
_symmetry.space_group_name_H-M   'P 1'
#
loop_
_entity.id
_entity.type
_entity.pdbx_description
1 polymer ?
#
loop_
_entity_poly.entity_id
_entity_poly.type
_entity_poly.pdbx_seq_one_letter_code
_entity_poly.pdbx_strand_id
1 'polypeptide(L)'
;MGQEVKFLILFLFLQTAAALKNESCLNGPEVNPKRFVTTKGVPIPLTLGVTNRITHKLATHVFMIFLKEILGYDTVVIKNVTHDNITAIFEGLSSNNQGPHYMIDLEVWITPNLNTIHYTERFAVSECGILAPPGRYGWFIPKKFIPPDKQNVSIYWNSFKDKNVIKKMYSAEIEKLIEEMKGDLCEVYCDYSKIYYVPKWCKDGMDCPLILAQDYESTSFVINDIADNKLFARVIWLGKHFFKYVDQIMNNNYYINKIVPIILTYTPSELMLDDDFVSVSFPACNYYIFDHCNYGNKRLVKLSWSSLVKAARPAFESLQNIDFSARNYKEMIAIYVKKWKEKGEDLNDDELRSVACDWMKNNTHIVKRWKPEDDKKNTLYIGGIFPLTGSAPFFDTVRGIVVGATMAIKAINNNTRVLQDYKLELLLDNGECKADIVMRTFINYIFNNNYPQLVGILGPACSDTVEPLAGIAKHFHTLIISYSAEGSSFSDREKYPYFYRTIGENKQYMYVYLKLLSRLQWKRLASLTEDGTRYTEYVSMTENLLQSEGISFVVNRKFPQDWDTSTMQQCLEEFKEKNARIIIADVNEKAARTVMCLAFKNNMTAEHGYVWFLPHRQTDHWFTSVKDVNCNVKQMIKAIDGHFSLSHAFFAPDNNTMQENITVKEWKKKYELELTLNSTKEKNIKGFSNYAGYTYDAIWAYAYALDGLTKQNHSSVASLHSPNTTKQFVKFLQKTNFSGVSGHIQFSNGSSKFIPINIMQWLGNKSRIIGTFEPKIDNDTADYSAGNLTLYENQITWLYPDGKPPDGMQIEPPCFVAGFAKMLNTECHVAIVIANIIGIGILILILIVCFLIIKHRYDKKVRLTQKYMESLGIDLLSVGPIPSLDTWEISKEKVVINRKLGEGAFGTVYGGEAYFNEKGWVAVAVKTLKVGSTTEEKLDFLSEAEVMKRFEHKNIVQLLGVCTKSEPVYTIMEFMLYGDLKTFLLARRHLVNEKFSDDSDEISSKKLTNMALDIARALSYLAELRYVHRDVASRNCLINAQRVVKLGDFGMTRPMFESDYYKFNRKGMLPVRWMAPESLVLGVFTPASDVWSFGVLLFEIITFGSFPFQGLTNNQVLEHVKQGNTINIPAGIKPQLDCLIKSCWEKDRKKRPHASEIVEFLANNPRLLVPCIDVPISSVQMDDTAQLELPLPQDKMRRFSMTLRQRTPSSPTSDIGLRTDLAQPLLPTPARFRPTINSSISEENNIQIDSPL
;
A
#
# COMPACT_ATOMS: atom_id res chain seq x y z
N MET A 1 -54.26 -22.30 -24.15
CA MET A 1 -53.66 -21.62 -22.95
C MET A 1 -52.17 -21.30 -23.09
N GLY A 2 -51.22 -22.25 -23.10
CA GLY A 2 -49.77 -21.91 -23.02
C GLY A 2 -49.15 -21.20 -24.24
N GLN A 3 -49.73 -21.31 -25.44
CA GLN A 3 -49.24 -20.66 -26.67
C GLN A 3 -49.91 -19.30 -26.95
N GLU A 4 -51.20 -19.15 -26.65
CA GLU A 4 -51.94 -17.91 -26.89
C GLU A 4 -51.43 -16.76 -26.02
N VAL A 5 -51.07 -17.03 -24.76
CA VAL A 5 -50.47 -16.02 -23.87
C VAL A 5 -49.12 -15.51 -24.40
N LYS A 6 -48.32 -16.37 -25.06
CA LYS A 6 -47.07 -15.93 -25.70
C LYS A 6 -47.33 -15.07 -26.94
N PHE A 7 -48.37 -15.37 -27.71
CA PHE A 7 -48.75 -14.54 -28.86
C PHE A 7 -49.30 -13.18 -28.41
N LEU A 8 -50.14 -13.13 -27.37
CA LEU A 8 -50.67 -11.88 -26.84
C LEU A 8 -49.55 -10.98 -26.27
N ILE A 9 -48.60 -11.56 -25.51
CA ILE A 9 -47.45 -10.82 -24.98
C ILE A 9 -46.54 -10.33 -26.12
N LEU A 10 -46.30 -11.14 -27.16
CA LEU A 10 -45.48 -10.71 -28.30
C LEU A 10 -46.16 -9.60 -29.12
N PHE A 11 -47.49 -9.66 -29.29
CA PHE A 11 -48.27 -8.65 -30.01
C PHE A 11 -48.37 -7.34 -29.22
N LEU A 12 -48.54 -7.41 -27.90
CA LEU A 12 -48.43 -6.26 -27.00
C LEU A 12 -47.02 -5.65 -27.04
N PHE A 13 -45.95 -6.47 -26.99
CA PHE A 13 -44.58 -5.97 -27.12
C PHE A 13 -44.32 -5.30 -28.48
N LEU A 14 -44.83 -5.86 -29.57
CA LEU A 14 -44.71 -5.28 -30.91
C LEU A 14 -45.50 -3.97 -31.06
N GLN A 15 -46.69 -3.85 -30.44
CA GLN A 15 -47.43 -2.59 -30.41
C GLN A 15 -46.77 -1.54 -29.51
N THR A 16 -46.18 -1.92 -28.37
CA THR A 16 -45.40 -0.97 -27.54
C THR A 16 -44.07 -0.57 -28.18
N ALA A 17 -43.44 -1.46 -28.96
CA ALA A 17 -42.20 -1.15 -29.69
C ALA A 17 -42.45 -0.24 -30.91
N ALA A 18 -43.67 -0.26 -31.47
CA ALA A 18 -44.06 0.65 -32.55
C ALA A 18 -44.36 2.09 -32.07
N ALA A 19 -44.61 2.30 -30.78
CA ALA A 19 -45.05 3.58 -30.21
C ALA A 19 -43.92 4.45 -29.60
N LEU A 20 -42.66 3.98 -29.61
CA LEU A 20 -41.52 4.68 -28.99
C LEU A 20 -40.27 4.73 -29.88
N LYS A 21 -40.49 4.83 -31.20
CA LYS A 21 -39.50 5.51 -32.06
C LYS A 21 -39.55 7.01 -31.74
N ASN A 22 -38.63 7.43 -30.88
CA ASN A 22 -38.26 8.85 -30.76
C ASN A 22 -37.81 9.31 -32.16
N GLU A 23 -38.60 10.11 -32.86
CA GLU A 23 -38.20 10.64 -34.16
C GLU A 23 -36.91 11.47 -33.98
N SER A 24 -35.85 11.07 -34.68
CA SER A 24 -34.59 11.82 -34.73
C SER A 24 -34.87 13.16 -35.40
N CYS A 25 -34.61 14.26 -34.71
CA CYS A 25 -34.80 15.59 -35.27
C CYS A 25 -33.89 15.81 -36.49
N LEU A 26 -32.62 15.46 -36.34
CA LEU A 26 -31.59 15.58 -37.35
C LEU A 26 -31.33 14.19 -37.96
N ASN A 27 -31.59 14.03 -39.26
CA ASN A 27 -31.43 12.78 -40.00
C ASN A 27 -29.95 12.40 -40.25
N GLY A 28 -29.09 12.57 -39.24
CA GLY A 28 -27.66 12.23 -39.29
C GLY A 28 -27.40 10.76 -38.97
N PRO A 29 -26.18 10.25 -39.22
CA PRO A 29 -25.76 8.94 -38.74
C PRO A 29 -25.77 8.93 -37.20
N GLU A 30 -26.31 7.87 -36.61
CA GLU A 30 -26.37 7.75 -35.16
C GLU A 30 -24.97 7.68 -34.54
N VAL A 31 -24.68 8.58 -33.60
CA VAL A 31 -23.44 8.57 -32.82
C VAL A 31 -23.41 7.31 -31.96
N ASN A 32 -22.56 6.38 -32.36
CA ASN A 32 -22.28 5.14 -31.65
C ASN A 32 -20.77 5.03 -31.42
N PRO A 33 -20.31 4.74 -30.19
CA PRO A 33 -21.09 4.46 -28.98
C PRO A 33 -21.74 5.71 -28.35
N LYS A 34 -22.85 5.51 -27.61
CA LYS A 34 -23.50 6.57 -26.83
C LYS A 34 -22.62 7.01 -25.65
N ARG A 35 -22.69 8.30 -25.30
CA ARG A 35 -21.96 8.93 -24.20
C ARG A 35 -22.85 9.02 -22.94
N PHE A 36 -22.23 8.98 -21.76
CA PHE A 36 -22.91 9.04 -20.46
C PHE A 36 -22.17 9.99 -19.52
N VAL A 37 -22.89 10.70 -18.66
CA VAL A 37 -22.29 11.40 -17.52
C VAL A 37 -22.14 10.41 -16.38
N THR A 38 -21.00 10.43 -15.70
CA THR A 38 -20.72 9.49 -14.60
C THR A 38 -20.33 10.23 -13.34
N THR A 39 -20.81 9.77 -12.20
CA THR A 39 -20.42 10.31 -10.88
C THR A 39 -20.28 9.15 -9.90
N LYS A 40 -19.13 9.05 -9.23
CA LYS A 40 -18.75 7.91 -8.36
C LYS A 40 -18.90 6.54 -9.05
N GLY A 41 -18.75 6.49 -10.38
CA GLY A 41 -18.85 5.27 -11.20
C GLY A 41 -20.26 4.81 -11.56
N VAL A 42 -21.30 5.57 -11.21
CA VAL A 42 -22.69 5.32 -11.66
C VAL A 42 -23.01 6.23 -12.85
N PRO A 43 -23.61 5.72 -13.95
CA PRO A 43 -24.12 6.57 -15.01
C PRO A 43 -25.35 7.32 -14.51
N ILE A 44 -25.36 8.64 -14.69
CA ILE A 44 -26.45 9.52 -14.30
C ILE A 44 -26.90 10.38 -15.49
N PRO A 45 -28.19 10.76 -15.58
CA PRO A 45 -28.67 11.61 -16.67
C PRO A 45 -28.00 12.98 -16.62
N LEU A 46 -27.68 13.52 -17.80
CA LEU A 46 -27.24 14.91 -17.92
C LEU A 46 -28.44 15.82 -17.70
N THR A 47 -28.46 16.53 -16.57
CA THR A 47 -29.59 17.38 -16.17
C THR A 47 -29.38 18.85 -16.56
N LEU A 48 -30.33 19.42 -17.29
CA LEU A 48 -30.37 20.85 -17.68
C LEU A 48 -31.41 21.58 -16.81
N GLY A 49 -31.04 22.73 -16.25
CA GLY A 49 -31.96 23.64 -15.57
C GLY A 49 -32.73 24.49 -16.59
N VAL A 50 -33.97 24.85 -16.27
CA VAL A 50 -34.80 25.75 -17.08
C VAL A 50 -35.78 26.56 -16.22
N THR A 51 -36.06 27.80 -16.62
CA THR A 51 -37.06 28.67 -15.99
C THR A 51 -38.34 28.76 -16.83
N ASN A 52 -39.38 29.44 -16.34
CA ASN A 52 -40.62 29.64 -17.10
C ASN A 52 -40.47 30.52 -18.36
N ARG A 53 -39.37 31.30 -18.48
CA ARG A 53 -39.05 32.11 -19.68
C ARG A 53 -38.93 31.24 -20.93
N ILE A 54 -39.67 31.60 -21.99
CA ILE A 54 -39.72 30.86 -23.26
C ILE A 54 -38.37 30.87 -23.97
N THR A 55 -37.61 31.97 -23.89
CA THR A 55 -36.23 32.08 -24.39
C THR A 55 -35.33 30.99 -23.81
N HIS A 56 -35.38 30.82 -22.49
CA HIS A 56 -34.61 29.79 -21.78
C HIS A 56 -35.07 28.39 -22.18
N LYS A 57 -36.39 28.13 -22.25
CA LYS A 57 -36.92 26.83 -22.72
C LYS A 57 -36.40 26.50 -24.11
N LEU A 58 -36.54 27.40 -25.08
CA LEU A 58 -36.11 27.16 -26.46
C LEU A 58 -34.59 26.90 -26.56
N ALA A 59 -33.77 27.70 -25.88
CA ALA A 59 -32.32 27.47 -25.81
C ALA A 59 -31.97 26.10 -25.20
N THR A 60 -32.64 25.72 -24.12
CA THR A 60 -32.45 24.42 -23.44
C THR A 60 -32.91 23.23 -24.30
N HIS A 61 -34.02 23.34 -25.03
CA HIS A 61 -34.44 22.30 -25.97
C HIS A 61 -33.48 22.16 -27.17
N VAL A 62 -32.96 23.27 -27.72
CA VAL A 62 -31.91 23.23 -28.77
C VAL A 62 -30.67 22.49 -28.26
N PHE A 63 -30.17 22.84 -27.06
CA PHE A 63 -28.99 22.18 -26.49
C PHE A 63 -29.24 20.72 -26.10
N MET A 64 -30.45 20.36 -25.65
CA MET A 64 -30.83 18.97 -25.39
C MET A 64 -30.75 18.11 -26.65
N ILE A 65 -31.31 18.57 -27.78
CA ILE A 65 -31.26 17.81 -29.04
C ILE A 65 -29.81 17.72 -29.52
N PHE A 66 -29.03 18.80 -29.42
CA PHE A 66 -27.60 18.80 -29.74
C PHE A 66 -26.82 17.76 -28.92
N LEU A 67 -27.03 17.69 -27.60
CA LEU A 67 -26.41 16.70 -26.72
C LEU A 67 -26.78 15.27 -27.10
N LYS A 68 -28.07 15.00 -27.37
CA LYS A 68 -28.57 13.66 -27.70
C LYS A 68 -28.17 13.17 -29.10
N GLU A 69 -28.36 14.00 -30.12
CA GLU A 69 -28.29 13.60 -31.53
C GLU A 69 -26.94 13.91 -32.19
N ILE A 70 -26.22 14.96 -31.75
CA ILE A 70 -24.90 15.35 -32.31
C ILE A 70 -23.72 14.90 -31.45
N LEU A 71 -23.85 14.97 -30.12
CA LEU A 71 -22.82 14.48 -29.18
C LEU A 71 -23.07 13.06 -28.67
N GLY A 72 -24.24 12.47 -28.93
CA GLY A 72 -24.55 11.08 -28.62
C GLY A 72 -24.83 10.77 -27.14
N TYR A 73 -25.16 11.75 -26.30
CA TYR A 73 -25.52 11.49 -24.90
C TYR A 73 -26.87 10.79 -24.79
N ASP A 74 -26.88 9.61 -24.16
CA ASP A 74 -28.07 8.74 -24.10
C ASP A 74 -29.22 9.37 -23.30
N THR A 75 -28.96 9.77 -22.06
CA THR A 75 -29.94 10.33 -21.14
C THR A 75 -29.66 11.80 -20.83
N VAL A 76 -30.51 12.68 -21.37
CA VAL A 76 -30.55 14.12 -21.05
C VAL A 76 -31.95 14.47 -20.57
N VAL A 77 -32.04 15.14 -19.43
CA VAL A 77 -33.29 15.45 -18.69
C VAL A 77 -33.35 16.94 -18.40
N ILE A 78 -34.50 17.57 -18.61
CA ILE A 78 -34.75 18.98 -18.26
C ILE A 78 -35.40 19.03 -16.87
N LYS A 79 -35.04 20.03 -16.05
CA LYS A 79 -35.59 20.28 -14.72
C LYS A 79 -35.97 21.74 -14.56
N ASN A 80 -37.18 21.98 -14.06
CA ASN A 80 -37.64 23.33 -13.75
C ASN A 80 -36.93 23.92 -12.53
N VAL A 81 -36.65 25.21 -12.58
CA VAL A 81 -35.98 26.02 -11.55
C VAL A 81 -36.87 27.20 -11.20
N THR A 82 -37.18 27.38 -9.92
CA THR A 82 -38.22 28.31 -9.41
C THR A 82 -37.65 29.55 -8.70
N HIS A 83 -36.38 29.88 -8.92
CA HIS A 83 -35.70 30.94 -8.17
C HIS A 83 -34.83 31.84 -9.07
N ASP A 84 -35.21 33.12 -9.21
CA ASP A 84 -34.40 34.17 -9.85
C ASP A 84 -33.33 34.78 -8.89
N ASN A 85 -33.13 34.22 -7.69
CA ASN A 85 -32.07 34.60 -6.77
C ASN A 85 -30.74 33.93 -7.16
N ILE A 86 -29.70 34.75 -7.39
CA ILE A 86 -28.35 34.30 -7.75
C ILE A 86 -27.80 33.21 -6.80
N THR A 87 -28.05 33.32 -5.49
CA THR A 87 -27.52 32.35 -4.51
C THR A 87 -28.17 30.97 -4.70
N ALA A 88 -29.49 30.92 -4.91
CA ALA A 88 -30.22 29.68 -5.12
C ALA A 88 -29.83 28.99 -6.44
N ILE A 89 -29.52 29.76 -7.48
CA ILE A 89 -29.05 29.24 -8.78
C ILE A 89 -27.69 28.55 -8.63
N PHE A 90 -26.75 29.19 -7.90
CA PHE A 90 -25.44 28.59 -7.63
C PHE A 90 -25.53 27.39 -6.67
N GLU A 91 -26.43 27.40 -5.69
CA GLU A 91 -26.72 26.24 -4.83
C GLU A 91 -27.31 25.06 -5.62
N GLY A 92 -28.21 25.31 -6.57
CA GLY A 92 -28.80 24.28 -7.44
C GLY A 92 -27.80 23.58 -8.37
N LEU A 93 -26.76 24.31 -8.79
CA LEU A 93 -25.62 23.80 -9.56
C LEU A 93 -24.50 23.18 -8.68
N SER A 94 -24.57 23.37 -7.35
CA SER A 94 -23.58 22.87 -6.41
C SER A 94 -23.88 21.43 -5.98
N SER A 95 -22.83 20.65 -5.69
CA SER A 95 -22.96 19.25 -5.31
C SER A 95 -22.91 19.05 -3.80
N ASN A 96 -24.07 18.93 -3.17
CA ASN A 96 -24.18 18.23 -1.89
C ASN A 96 -23.96 16.71 -2.08
N ASN A 97 -23.94 15.92 -1.00
CA ASN A 97 -23.51 14.50 -1.00
C ASN A 97 -24.23 13.56 -2.00
N GLN A 98 -25.36 13.99 -2.58
CA GLN A 98 -26.20 13.26 -3.54
C GLN A 98 -26.03 13.72 -5.02
N GLY A 99 -25.19 14.73 -5.30
CA GLY A 99 -25.04 15.37 -6.62
C GLY A 99 -25.81 16.69 -6.74
N PRO A 100 -25.59 17.48 -7.81
CA PRO A 100 -26.27 18.76 -8.01
C PRO A 100 -27.73 18.58 -8.47
N HIS A 101 -28.58 19.58 -8.25
CA HIS A 101 -29.98 19.51 -8.67
C HIS A 101 -30.08 19.49 -10.21
N TYR A 102 -29.30 20.36 -10.87
CA TYR A 102 -29.05 20.34 -12.32
C TYR A 102 -27.57 20.63 -12.57
N MET A 103 -27.05 20.24 -13.75
CA MET A 103 -25.61 20.32 -14.05
C MET A 103 -25.24 21.52 -14.91
N ILE A 104 -26.19 22.06 -15.66
CA ILE A 104 -26.03 23.14 -16.64
C ILE A 104 -27.25 24.04 -16.56
N ASP A 105 -27.03 25.35 -16.58
CA ASP A 105 -28.05 26.38 -16.78
C ASP A 105 -27.57 27.29 -17.91
N LEU A 106 -28.43 27.55 -18.90
CA LEU A 106 -28.03 28.24 -20.13
C LEU A 106 -28.29 29.75 -20.07
N GLU A 107 -29.37 30.18 -19.43
CA GLU A 107 -29.87 31.57 -19.49
C GLU A 107 -30.02 32.19 -18.10
N VAL A 108 -28.90 32.28 -17.37
CA VAL A 108 -28.82 32.95 -16.06
C VAL A 108 -28.68 34.46 -16.26
N TRP A 109 -29.58 35.23 -15.65
CA TRP A 109 -29.65 36.68 -15.76
C TRP A 109 -28.80 37.37 -14.67
N ILE A 110 -27.54 37.70 -14.97
CA ILE A 110 -26.60 38.29 -13.98
C ILE A 110 -26.44 39.80 -14.20
N THR A 111 -26.42 40.61 -13.14
CA THR A 111 -26.20 42.05 -13.24
C THR A 111 -24.75 42.38 -13.64
N PRO A 112 -24.47 43.43 -14.44
CA PRO A 112 -23.11 43.71 -14.93
C PRO A 112 -22.08 44.01 -13.84
N ASN A 113 -22.53 44.59 -12.72
CA ASN A 113 -21.67 44.98 -11.60
C ASN A 113 -21.44 43.85 -10.58
N LEU A 114 -22.11 42.69 -10.73
CA LEU A 114 -21.97 41.58 -9.79
C LEU A 114 -20.78 40.69 -10.16
N ASN A 115 -19.80 40.66 -9.26
CA ASN A 115 -18.65 39.78 -9.35
C ASN A 115 -19.07 38.33 -8.99
N THR A 116 -19.04 37.45 -9.99
CA THR A 116 -19.40 36.04 -9.87
C THR A 116 -18.31 35.16 -9.25
N ILE A 117 -17.05 35.64 -9.16
CA ILE A 117 -15.89 34.84 -8.72
C ILE A 117 -16.11 34.20 -7.34
N HIS A 118 -16.57 35.00 -6.37
CA HIS A 118 -16.86 34.54 -5.01
C HIS A 118 -17.94 33.44 -4.97
N TYR A 119 -18.91 33.48 -5.88
CA TYR A 119 -19.95 32.45 -5.99
C TYR A 119 -19.42 31.19 -6.71
N THR A 120 -18.64 31.35 -7.79
CA THR A 120 -18.03 30.22 -8.52
C THR A 120 -17.09 29.40 -7.63
N GLU A 121 -16.27 30.07 -6.81
CA GLU A 121 -15.34 29.42 -5.87
C GLU A 121 -16.10 28.74 -4.71
N ARG A 122 -17.04 29.45 -4.08
CA ARG A 122 -17.80 28.93 -2.94
C ARG A 122 -18.66 27.70 -3.28
N PHE A 123 -19.26 27.68 -4.47
CA PHE A 123 -20.25 26.66 -4.85
C PHE A 123 -19.71 25.60 -5.84
N ALA A 124 -18.44 25.69 -6.26
CA ALA A 124 -17.85 24.81 -7.28
C ALA A 124 -18.66 24.80 -8.59
N VAL A 125 -18.94 26.01 -9.09
CA VAL A 125 -19.67 26.30 -10.32
C VAL A 125 -18.73 27.00 -11.31
N SER A 126 -18.74 26.61 -12.57
CA SER A 126 -17.95 27.19 -13.65
C SER A 126 -18.81 28.11 -14.53
N GLU A 127 -18.35 29.34 -14.72
CA GLU A 127 -18.93 30.28 -15.68
C GLU A 127 -18.46 29.93 -17.11
N CYS A 128 -19.39 29.61 -18.01
CA CYS A 128 -19.13 29.13 -19.37
C CYS A 128 -19.28 30.23 -20.43
N GLY A 129 -19.28 31.49 -20.02
CA GLY A 129 -19.40 32.66 -20.89
C GLY A 129 -20.84 33.07 -21.20
N ILE A 130 -20.98 34.02 -22.12
CA ILE A 130 -22.26 34.65 -22.49
C ILE A 130 -23.02 33.75 -23.47
N LEU A 131 -24.33 33.57 -23.26
CA LEU A 131 -25.21 32.89 -24.21
C LEU A 131 -25.59 33.81 -25.38
N ALA A 132 -25.95 35.05 -25.07
CA ALA A 132 -26.65 35.95 -26.00
C ALA A 132 -26.60 37.43 -25.56
N PRO A 133 -27.06 38.39 -26.40
CA PRO A 133 -27.12 39.80 -26.05
C PRO A 133 -27.87 40.07 -24.74
N PRO A 134 -27.47 41.10 -23.95
CA PRO A 134 -28.05 41.37 -22.63
C PRO A 134 -29.57 41.54 -22.65
N GLY A 135 -30.25 40.84 -21.75
CA GLY A 135 -31.69 40.98 -21.52
C GLY A 135 -31.99 42.03 -20.46
N ARG A 136 -33.22 42.56 -20.45
CA ARG A 136 -33.72 43.42 -19.35
C ARG A 136 -35.22 43.24 -19.13
N TYR A 137 -35.69 43.49 -17.92
CA TYR A 137 -37.11 43.74 -17.68
C TYR A 137 -37.44 45.20 -18.03
N GLY A 138 -38.69 45.47 -18.41
CA GLY A 138 -39.15 46.83 -18.72
C GLY A 138 -40.66 46.93 -18.72
N TRP A 139 -41.17 48.15 -18.62
CA TRP A 139 -42.58 48.45 -18.89
C TRP A 139 -42.69 48.87 -20.36
N PHE A 140 -43.61 48.28 -21.09
CA PHE A 140 -43.79 48.48 -22.52
C PHE A 140 -45.21 48.94 -22.80
N ILE A 141 -45.36 49.93 -23.68
CA ILE A 141 -46.66 50.44 -24.13
C ILE A 141 -46.74 50.23 -25.65
N PRO A 142 -47.78 49.55 -26.18
CA PRO A 142 -47.89 49.34 -27.62
C PRO A 142 -48.11 50.66 -28.36
N LYS A 143 -47.35 50.90 -29.43
CA LYS A 143 -47.34 52.16 -30.22
C LYS A 143 -48.73 52.54 -30.73
N LYS A 144 -49.58 51.56 -31.03
CA LYS A 144 -50.97 51.72 -31.50
C LYS A 144 -51.85 52.53 -30.53
N PHE A 145 -51.50 52.57 -29.24
CA PHE A 145 -52.22 53.32 -28.19
C PHE A 145 -51.55 54.68 -27.88
N ILE A 146 -50.47 55.03 -28.58
CA ILE A 146 -49.75 56.30 -28.43
C ILE A 146 -50.05 57.16 -29.68
N PRO A 147 -50.52 58.42 -29.52
CA PRO A 147 -50.72 59.33 -30.64
C PRO A 147 -49.49 59.44 -31.55
N PRO A 148 -49.65 59.44 -32.89
CA PRO A 148 -48.53 59.34 -33.83
C PRO A 148 -47.52 60.49 -33.71
N ASP A 149 -47.94 61.67 -33.25
CA ASP A 149 -47.09 62.82 -32.91
C ASP A 149 -46.13 62.57 -31.73
N LYS A 150 -46.32 61.49 -30.96
CA LYS A 150 -45.55 61.20 -29.72
C LYS A 150 -44.88 59.82 -29.69
N GLN A 151 -45.01 59.02 -30.74
CA GLN A 151 -44.43 57.67 -30.79
C GLN A 151 -42.89 57.63 -30.72
N ASN A 152 -42.22 58.75 -31.00
CA ASN A 152 -40.75 58.90 -30.91
C ASN A 152 -40.26 59.54 -29.60
N VAL A 153 -41.13 59.83 -28.62
CA VAL A 153 -40.74 60.46 -27.35
C VAL A 153 -40.43 59.39 -26.30
N SER A 154 -39.29 59.49 -25.64
CA SER A 154 -38.93 58.62 -24.51
C SER A 154 -39.84 58.88 -23.30
N ILE A 155 -40.68 57.90 -22.97
CA ILE A 155 -41.52 57.93 -21.78
C ILE A 155 -40.65 57.57 -20.57
N TYR A 156 -40.49 58.47 -19.60
CA TYR A 156 -39.74 58.20 -18.37
C TYR A 156 -40.66 57.68 -17.26
N TRP A 157 -40.13 56.81 -16.40
CA TRP A 157 -40.82 56.26 -15.23
C TRP A 157 -41.43 57.33 -14.30
N ASN A 158 -40.80 58.50 -14.19
CA ASN A 158 -41.27 59.59 -13.32
C ASN A 158 -42.58 60.22 -13.81
N SER A 159 -42.94 60.05 -15.10
CA SER A 159 -44.23 60.50 -15.63
C SER A 159 -45.42 59.82 -14.96
N PHE A 160 -45.23 58.62 -14.38
CA PHE A 160 -46.25 57.90 -13.60
C PHE A 160 -46.49 58.48 -12.20
N LYS A 161 -45.87 59.61 -11.86
CA LYS A 161 -46.20 60.44 -10.68
C LYS A 161 -47.14 61.61 -11.00
N ASP A 162 -47.24 62.02 -12.27
CA ASP A 162 -48.10 63.15 -12.68
C ASP A 162 -49.53 62.68 -12.95
N LYS A 163 -50.47 63.15 -12.12
CA LYS A 163 -51.90 62.86 -12.23
C LYS A 163 -52.48 63.25 -13.60
N ASN A 164 -51.92 64.25 -14.29
CA ASN A 164 -52.40 64.70 -15.60
C ASN A 164 -52.00 63.75 -16.75
N VAL A 165 -50.91 63.00 -16.58
CA VAL A 165 -50.50 61.93 -17.51
C VAL A 165 -51.34 60.69 -17.25
N ILE A 166 -51.45 60.32 -15.96
CA ILE A 166 -52.21 59.15 -15.47
C ILE A 166 -53.67 59.18 -15.89
N LYS A 167 -54.35 60.32 -15.77
CA LYS A 167 -55.75 60.49 -16.17
C LYS A 167 -56.03 60.24 -17.67
N LYS A 168 -54.99 60.24 -18.52
CA LYS A 168 -55.09 59.91 -19.96
C LYS A 168 -54.83 58.43 -20.26
N MET A 169 -54.40 57.65 -19.28
CA MET A 169 -54.10 56.21 -19.39
C MET A 169 -55.11 55.33 -18.65
N TYR A 170 -56.00 55.92 -17.86
CA TYR A 170 -57.06 55.24 -17.11
C TYR A 170 -58.42 55.34 -17.82
N SER A 171 -59.24 54.29 -17.68
CA SER A 171 -60.62 54.21 -18.18
C SER A 171 -61.46 53.42 -17.17
N ALA A 172 -62.75 53.73 -17.06
CA ALA A 172 -63.66 53.05 -16.13
C ALA A 172 -63.88 51.57 -16.50
N GLU A 173 -63.71 51.21 -17.77
CA GLU A 173 -63.79 49.85 -18.29
C GLU A 173 -62.66 48.93 -17.76
N ILE A 174 -61.58 49.48 -17.20
CA ILE A 174 -60.49 48.71 -16.58
C ILE A 174 -61.01 47.84 -15.42
N GLU A 175 -61.95 48.32 -14.60
CA GLU A 175 -62.49 47.53 -13.47
C GLU A 175 -63.29 46.31 -13.97
N LYS A 176 -64.03 46.45 -15.08
CA LYS A 176 -64.77 45.34 -15.70
C LYS A 176 -63.82 44.27 -16.26
N LEU A 177 -62.75 44.71 -16.93
CA LEU A 177 -61.72 43.82 -17.46
C LEU A 177 -60.98 43.07 -16.34
N ILE A 178 -60.74 43.71 -15.20
CA ILE A 178 -60.13 43.09 -14.03
C ILE A 178 -61.03 42.02 -13.42
N GLU A 179 -62.35 42.24 -13.31
CA GLU A 179 -63.27 41.21 -12.82
C GLU A 179 -63.41 40.04 -13.81
N GLU A 180 -63.42 40.29 -15.12
CA GLU A 180 -63.36 39.24 -16.15
C GLU A 180 -62.09 38.39 -16.02
N MET A 181 -60.91 39.00 -15.85
CA MET A 181 -59.65 38.29 -15.64
C MET A 181 -59.58 37.53 -14.30
N LYS A 182 -60.10 38.11 -13.21
CA LYS A 182 -60.14 37.46 -11.89
C LYS A 182 -60.95 36.16 -11.91
N GLY A 183 -62.05 36.13 -12.65
CA GLY A 183 -62.88 34.93 -12.78
C GLY A 183 -62.09 33.74 -13.32
N ASP A 184 -61.49 33.90 -14.49
CA ASP A 184 -60.67 32.87 -15.16
C ASP A 184 -59.40 32.49 -14.36
N LEU A 185 -58.83 33.40 -13.56
CA LEU A 185 -57.62 33.14 -12.76
C LEU A 185 -57.90 32.33 -11.46
N CYS A 186 -59.13 32.33 -10.95
CA CYS A 186 -59.47 31.67 -9.68
C CYS A 186 -59.58 30.13 -9.77
N GLU A 187 -59.53 29.51 -10.95
CA GLU A 187 -59.57 28.04 -11.07
C GLU A 187 -58.29 27.32 -10.60
N VAL A 188 -57.17 28.04 -10.38
CA VAL A 188 -55.85 27.39 -10.15
C VAL A 188 -55.12 27.84 -8.87
N TYR A 189 -55.21 29.12 -8.46
CA TYR A 189 -54.50 29.62 -7.27
C TYR A 189 -55.28 30.71 -6.50
N CYS A 190 -56.10 30.32 -5.52
CA CYS A 190 -56.88 31.26 -4.69
C CYS A 190 -56.09 31.99 -3.58
N ASP A 191 -54.89 32.51 -3.88
CA ASP A 191 -54.17 33.45 -2.99
C ASP A 191 -54.28 34.87 -3.56
N TYR A 192 -55.34 35.58 -3.14
CA TYR A 192 -55.64 36.94 -3.61
C TYR A 192 -54.48 37.94 -3.45
N SER A 193 -53.51 37.67 -2.58
CA SER A 193 -52.36 38.56 -2.36
C SER A 193 -51.33 38.53 -3.49
N LYS A 194 -51.31 37.47 -4.31
CA LYS A 194 -50.31 37.26 -5.38
C LYS A 194 -50.84 37.50 -6.80
N ILE A 195 -52.16 37.62 -6.96
CA ILE A 195 -52.79 37.83 -8.27
C ILE A 195 -52.85 39.31 -8.63
N TYR A 196 -53.11 40.19 -7.65
CA TYR A 196 -53.47 41.57 -7.91
C TYR A 196 -52.97 42.54 -6.82
N TYR A 197 -52.22 43.57 -7.21
CA TYR A 197 -51.67 44.58 -6.31
C TYR A 197 -52.24 45.97 -6.59
N VAL A 198 -52.77 46.60 -5.53
CA VAL A 198 -53.27 47.98 -5.55
C VAL A 198 -52.58 48.78 -4.45
N PRO A 199 -51.77 49.80 -4.80
CA PRO A 199 -51.15 50.71 -3.81
C PRO A 199 -52.20 51.42 -2.96
N LYS A 200 -51.84 51.79 -1.72
CA LYS A 200 -52.78 52.43 -0.78
C LYS A 200 -53.44 53.69 -1.37
N TRP A 201 -52.68 54.51 -2.10
CA TRP A 201 -53.17 55.73 -2.77
C TRP A 201 -53.99 55.49 -4.05
N CYS A 202 -54.17 54.25 -4.50
CA CYS A 202 -55.06 53.90 -5.61
C CYS A 202 -56.42 53.32 -5.14
N LYS A 203 -56.66 53.22 -3.81
CA LYS A 203 -57.89 52.61 -3.25
C LYS A 203 -59.04 53.61 -3.05
N ASP A 204 -58.74 54.88 -2.81
CA ASP A 204 -59.74 55.91 -2.48
C ASP A 204 -60.29 56.65 -3.71
N GLY A 205 -60.61 55.92 -4.79
CA GLY A 205 -61.20 56.49 -6.01
C GLY A 205 -60.26 57.33 -6.88
N MET A 206 -58.94 57.08 -6.84
CA MET A 206 -57.98 57.69 -7.77
C MET A 206 -57.75 56.81 -9.01
N ASP A 207 -57.84 57.44 -10.19
CA ASP A 207 -57.47 56.89 -11.49
C ASP A 207 -56.03 56.34 -11.46
N CYS A 208 -55.85 55.03 -11.64
CA CYS A 208 -54.52 54.39 -11.71
C CYS A 208 -54.49 53.35 -12.85
N PRO A 209 -53.54 53.43 -13.80
CA PRO A 209 -53.43 52.50 -14.92
C PRO A 209 -53.10 51.08 -14.46
N LEU A 210 -53.43 50.11 -15.31
CA LEU A 210 -53.19 48.68 -15.09
C LEU A 210 -51.90 48.23 -15.80
N ILE A 211 -50.99 47.65 -15.04
CA ILE A 211 -49.84 46.89 -15.52
C ILE A 211 -50.23 45.41 -15.59
N LEU A 212 -50.18 44.87 -16.80
CA LEU A 212 -50.26 43.43 -17.05
C LEU A 212 -48.86 42.85 -16.88
N ALA A 213 -48.69 41.94 -15.92
CA ALA A 213 -47.44 41.26 -15.63
C ALA A 213 -47.54 39.76 -15.94
N GLN A 214 -46.44 39.18 -16.42
CA GLN A 214 -46.42 37.79 -16.87
C GLN A 214 -46.52 36.81 -15.69
N ASP A 215 -45.52 36.80 -14.80
CA ASP A 215 -45.42 35.84 -13.69
C ASP A 215 -45.00 36.52 -12.38
N TYR A 216 -45.58 36.08 -11.26
CA TYR A 216 -45.34 36.69 -9.94
C TYR A 216 -43.93 36.43 -9.43
N GLU A 217 -43.37 35.23 -9.59
CA GLU A 217 -42.04 34.89 -9.08
C GLU A 217 -40.97 35.76 -9.75
N SER A 218 -41.04 35.91 -11.07
CA SER A 218 -40.08 36.71 -11.85
C SER A 218 -40.28 38.23 -11.79
N THR A 219 -41.47 38.73 -11.44
CA THR A 219 -41.78 40.18 -11.54
C THR A 219 -42.33 40.84 -10.27
N SER A 220 -42.47 40.11 -9.15
CA SER A 220 -42.93 40.64 -7.85
C SER A 220 -42.16 41.87 -7.35
N PHE A 221 -40.90 42.05 -7.76
CA PHE A 221 -40.08 43.23 -7.44
C PHE A 221 -40.76 44.57 -7.78
N VAL A 222 -41.66 44.59 -8.78
CA VAL A 222 -42.39 45.81 -9.18
C VAL A 222 -43.27 46.38 -8.06
N ILE A 223 -43.68 45.54 -7.09
CA ILE A 223 -44.43 45.97 -5.89
C ILE A 223 -43.62 47.00 -5.10
N ASN A 224 -42.33 46.70 -4.88
CA ASN A 224 -41.40 47.56 -4.15
C ASN A 224 -41.12 48.83 -4.96
N ASP A 225 -40.85 48.70 -6.26
CA ASP A 225 -40.61 49.86 -7.14
C ASP A 225 -41.78 50.85 -7.11
N ILE A 226 -43.03 50.37 -7.18
CA ILE A 226 -44.24 51.19 -7.09
C ILE A 226 -44.39 51.80 -5.69
N ALA A 227 -44.13 51.01 -4.64
CA ALA A 227 -44.25 51.45 -3.25
C ALA A 227 -43.25 52.57 -2.90
N ASP A 228 -41.96 52.34 -3.15
CA ASP A 228 -40.87 53.22 -2.76
C ASP A 228 -40.90 54.54 -3.55
N ASN A 229 -41.25 54.46 -4.84
CA ASN A 229 -41.28 55.63 -5.71
C ASN A 229 -42.62 56.40 -5.69
N LYS A 230 -43.66 55.85 -5.03
CA LYS A 230 -45.03 56.38 -5.00
C LYS A 230 -45.66 56.54 -6.40
N LEU A 231 -45.58 55.49 -7.22
CA LEU A 231 -46.13 55.49 -8.58
C LEU A 231 -47.63 55.22 -8.59
N PHE A 232 -48.38 55.88 -9.47
CA PHE A 232 -49.79 55.56 -9.72
C PHE A 232 -49.87 54.43 -10.75
N ALA A 233 -49.87 53.18 -10.27
CA ALA A 233 -50.05 51.99 -11.08
C ALA A 233 -50.62 50.83 -10.25
N ARG A 234 -51.50 50.04 -10.84
CA ARG A 234 -51.99 48.76 -10.29
C ARG A 234 -51.36 47.62 -11.09
N VAL A 235 -51.16 46.45 -10.49
CA VAL A 235 -50.51 45.30 -11.17
C VAL A 235 -51.41 44.08 -11.09
N ILE A 236 -51.55 43.35 -12.20
CA ILE A 236 -52.18 42.03 -12.26
C ILE A 236 -51.19 41.01 -12.86
N TRP A 237 -51.06 39.86 -12.22
CA TRP A 237 -50.24 38.74 -12.73
C TRP A 237 -51.15 37.72 -13.39
N LEU A 238 -50.92 37.48 -14.69
CA LEU A 238 -51.80 36.67 -15.53
C LEU A 238 -51.30 35.23 -15.76
N GLY A 239 -50.06 34.93 -15.36
CA GLY A 239 -49.45 33.60 -15.49
C GLY A 239 -49.49 33.07 -16.91
N LYS A 240 -49.85 31.79 -17.05
CA LYS A 240 -50.08 31.09 -18.34
C LYS A 240 -51.10 31.78 -19.27
N HIS A 241 -51.97 32.65 -18.76
CA HIS A 241 -52.97 33.36 -19.57
C HIS A 241 -52.49 34.74 -20.06
N PHE A 242 -51.30 35.18 -19.67
CA PHE A 242 -50.74 36.49 -20.02
C PHE A 242 -50.81 36.79 -21.53
N PHE A 243 -50.28 35.92 -22.37
CA PHE A 243 -50.25 36.13 -23.83
C PHE A 243 -51.65 36.13 -24.45
N LYS A 244 -52.55 35.25 -24.00
CA LYS A 244 -53.96 35.19 -24.43
C LYS A 244 -54.65 36.54 -24.21
N TYR A 245 -54.55 37.11 -23.01
CA TYR A 245 -55.19 38.39 -22.71
C TYR A 245 -54.52 39.59 -23.38
N VAL A 246 -53.18 39.61 -23.48
CA VAL A 246 -52.47 40.70 -24.17
C VAL A 246 -52.85 40.74 -25.65
N ASP A 247 -52.89 39.59 -26.34
CA ASP A 247 -53.34 39.50 -27.74
C ASP A 247 -54.82 39.89 -27.89
N GLN A 248 -55.70 39.41 -26.99
CA GLN A 248 -57.11 39.82 -26.96
C GLN A 248 -57.30 41.34 -26.80
N ILE A 249 -56.54 42.01 -25.93
CA ILE A 249 -56.62 43.46 -25.73
C ILE A 249 -56.07 44.21 -26.95
N MET A 250 -54.97 43.72 -27.55
CA MET A 250 -54.34 44.34 -28.71
C MET A 250 -55.16 44.21 -30.00
N ASN A 251 -55.93 43.13 -30.15
CA ASN A 251 -56.68 42.82 -31.38
C ASN A 251 -58.19 43.14 -31.30
N ASN A 252 -58.73 43.46 -30.11
CA ASN A 252 -60.15 43.79 -29.93
C ASN A 252 -60.42 45.30 -30.05
N ASN A 253 -61.05 45.69 -31.16
CA ASN A 253 -61.45 47.07 -31.47
C ASN A 253 -62.24 47.80 -30.36
N TYR A 254 -62.92 47.09 -29.46
CA TYR A 254 -63.61 47.70 -28.31
C TYR A 254 -62.62 48.34 -27.32
N TYR A 255 -61.47 47.72 -27.08
CA TYR A 255 -60.49 48.16 -26.07
C TYR A 255 -59.47 49.15 -26.63
N ILE A 256 -59.17 49.10 -27.94
CA ILE A 256 -58.13 49.90 -28.62
C ILE A 256 -58.26 51.42 -28.37
N ASN A 257 -59.47 51.94 -28.29
CA ASN A 257 -59.73 53.39 -28.07
C ASN A 257 -60.06 53.75 -26.61
N LYS A 258 -59.97 52.80 -25.67
CA LYS A 258 -60.45 52.97 -24.29
C LYS A 258 -59.37 52.76 -23.24
N ILE A 259 -58.54 51.73 -23.38
CA ILE A 259 -57.57 51.32 -22.36
C ILE A 259 -56.16 51.43 -22.94
N VAL A 260 -55.22 52.02 -22.19
CA VAL A 260 -53.79 52.01 -22.54
C VAL A 260 -53.10 50.93 -21.70
N PRO A 261 -52.87 49.71 -22.24
CA PRO A 261 -52.24 48.64 -21.48
C PRO A 261 -50.75 48.92 -21.27
N ILE A 262 -50.28 48.80 -20.03
CA ILE A 262 -48.86 48.79 -19.70
C ILE A 262 -48.47 47.32 -19.51
N ILE A 263 -47.45 46.86 -20.21
CA ILE A 263 -47.03 45.46 -20.21
C ILE A 263 -45.66 45.35 -19.52
N LEU A 264 -45.59 44.61 -18.42
CA LEU A 264 -44.34 44.27 -17.73
C LEU A 264 -43.84 42.92 -18.25
N THR A 265 -42.77 42.95 -19.04
CA THR A 265 -42.14 41.76 -19.61
C THR A 265 -40.62 41.93 -19.74
N TYR A 266 -39.93 40.90 -20.20
CA TYR A 266 -38.50 40.90 -20.52
C TYR A 266 -38.24 41.20 -22.00
N THR A 267 -36.98 41.49 -22.34
CA THR A 267 -36.49 41.66 -23.72
C THR A 267 -35.30 40.72 -23.95
N PRO A 268 -35.23 39.99 -25.08
CA PRO A 268 -36.28 39.80 -26.08
C PRO A 268 -37.43 38.93 -25.54
N SER A 269 -38.66 39.17 -26.01
CA SER A 269 -39.84 38.35 -25.69
C SER A 269 -40.78 38.23 -26.89
N GLU A 270 -41.76 37.35 -26.77
CA GLU A 270 -42.71 36.91 -27.80
C GLU A 270 -43.54 38.07 -28.37
N LEU A 271 -43.84 39.05 -27.51
CA LEU A 271 -44.59 40.25 -27.86
C LEU A 271 -43.74 41.30 -28.58
N MET A 272 -42.42 41.28 -28.41
CA MET A 272 -41.50 42.37 -28.79
C MET A 272 -40.78 42.11 -30.12
N LEU A 273 -41.33 41.25 -30.99
CA LEU A 273 -40.72 40.85 -32.26
C LEU A 273 -40.68 41.97 -33.31
N ASP A 274 -41.79 42.70 -33.45
CA ASP A 274 -42.06 43.62 -34.58
C ASP A 274 -41.75 45.10 -34.26
N ASP A 275 -40.99 45.36 -33.19
CA ASP A 275 -40.64 46.70 -32.69
C ASP A 275 -41.88 47.62 -32.42
N ASP A 276 -43.06 47.02 -32.23
CA ASP A 276 -44.38 47.68 -32.16
C ASP A 276 -44.68 48.38 -30.81
N PHE A 277 -43.66 48.50 -29.94
CA PHE A 277 -43.78 48.96 -28.55
C PHE A 277 -42.78 50.07 -28.21
N VAL A 278 -43.15 50.90 -27.24
CA VAL A 278 -42.27 51.92 -26.63
C VAL A 278 -41.91 51.47 -25.21
N SER A 279 -40.62 51.35 -24.92
CA SER A 279 -40.14 51.02 -23.56
C SER A 279 -40.10 52.26 -22.67
N VAL A 280 -40.69 52.16 -21.48
CA VAL A 280 -40.52 53.17 -20.41
C VAL A 280 -39.07 53.15 -19.95
N SER A 281 -38.45 54.34 -19.95
CA SER A 281 -37.06 54.54 -19.55
C SER A 281 -36.94 54.69 -18.05
N PHE A 282 -36.24 53.74 -17.41
CA PHE A 282 -35.80 53.78 -16.02
C PHE A 282 -34.34 54.26 -15.94
N PRO A 283 -33.86 54.73 -14.76
CA PRO A 283 -32.48 55.20 -14.62
C PRO A 283 -31.46 54.08 -14.84
N ALA A 284 -30.28 54.42 -15.38
CA ALA A 284 -29.18 53.46 -15.51
C ALA A 284 -28.61 53.09 -14.12
N CYS A 285 -28.25 51.82 -13.93
CA CYS A 285 -27.84 51.21 -12.65
C CYS A 285 -26.47 51.69 -12.09
N ASN A 286 -25.93 52.82 -12.53
CA ASN A 286 -24.51 53.13 -12.40
C ASN A 286 -24.07 53.70 -11.03
N TYR A 287 -24.95 53.78 -10.02
CA TYR A 287 -24.66 54.54 -8.79
C TYR A 287 -24.97 53.86 -7.45
N TYR A 288 -25.53 52.64 -7.42
CA TYR A 288 -25.83 51.96 -6.15
C TYR A 288 -25.30 50.53 -6.14
N ILE A 289 -24.67 50.16 -5.02
CA ILE A 289 -23.95 48.89 -4.79
C ILE A 289 -24.91 47.75 -4.37
N PHE A 290 -26.22 48.01 -4.33
CA PHE A 290 -27.23 47.04 -3.89
C PHE A 290 -27.89 46.28 -5.06
N ASP A 291 -28.32 45.06 -4.75
CA ASP A 291 -28.78 44.00 -5.67
C ASP A 291 -30.16 44.26 -6.33
N HIS A 292 -30.55 45.53 -6.47
CA HIS A 292 -31.94 45.95 -6.70
C HIS A 292 -32.17 46.68 -8.04
N CYS A 293 -31.26 46.57 -9.01
CA CYS A 293 -31.49 47.15 -10.34
C CYS A 293 -32.13 46.16 -11.32
N ASN A 294 -33.46 46.06 -11.29
CA ASN A 294 -34.20 45.07 -12.08
C ASN A 294 -34.44 45.45 -13.55
N TYR A 295 -34.49 46.76 -13.87
CA TYR A 295 -34.69 47.28 -15.22
C TYR A 295 -33.39 47.50 -16.03
N GLY A 296 -32.24 47.18 -15.43
CA GLY A 296 -30.94 47.24 -16.10
C GLY A 296 -30.73 46.12 -17.11
N ASN A 297 -29.79 46.32 -18.05
CA ASN A 297 -29.29 45.25 -18.90
C ASN A 297 -28.56 44.22 -18.02
N LYS A 298 -29.04 42.98 -17.98
CA LYS A 298 -28.40 41.83 -17.33
C LYS A 298 -27.70 40.97 -18.39
N ARG A 299 -26.47 40.54 -18.11
CA ARG A 299 -25.72 39.60 -18.96
C ARG A 299 -26.38 38.21 -18.89
N LEU A 300 -26.60 37.59 -20.04
CA LEU A 300 -27.14 36.23 -20.15
C LEU A 300 -25.97 35.25 -20.11
N VAL A 301 -25.79 34.58 -18.98
CA VAL A 301 -24.59 33.79 -18.67
C VAL A 301 -24.94 32.30 -18.58
N LYS A 302 -24.07 31.47 -19.15
CA LYS A 302 -24.12 30.01 -19.06
C LYS A 302 -23.34 29.57 -17.82
N LEU A 303 -23.94 28.76 -16.96
CA LEU A 303 -23.29 28.19 -15.77
C LEU A 303 -23.29 26.66 -15.83
N SER A 304 -22.27 26.02 -15.27
CA SER A 304 -22.23 24.57 -15.09
C SER A 304 -21.59 24.14 -13.78
N TRP A 305 -21.93 22.93 -13.33
CA TRP A 305 -21.22 22.26 -12.25
C TRP A 305 -19.75 22.03 -12.63
N SER A 306 -18.78 22.48 -11.83
CA SER A 306 -17.35 22.45 -12.23
C SER A 306 -16.78 21.06 -12.49
N SER A 307 -17.38 19.99 -11.96
CA SER A 307 -16.93 18.62 -12.27
C SER A 307 -17.37 18.13 -13.65
N LEU A 308 -18.27 18.84 -14.34
CA LEU A 308 -18.71 18.51 -15.70
C LEU A 308 -17.53 18.48 -16.70
N VAL A 309 -16.50 19.30 -16.46
CA VAL A 309 -15.23 19.28 -17.22
C VAL A 309 -14.60 17.88 -17.23
N LYS A 310 -14.66 17.17 -16.10
CA LYS A 310 -14.13 15.80 -15.96
C LYS A 310 -15.17 14.74 -16.35
N ALA A 311 -16.43 14.94 -15.99
CA ALA A 311 -17.50 13.95 -16.15
C ALA A 311 -18.09 13.87 -17.58
N ALA A 312 -18.00 14.96 -18.35
CA ALA A 312 -18.65 15.11 -19.66
C ALA A 312 -17.94 16.15 -20.54
N ARG A 313 -16.61 16.05 -20.71
CA ARG A 313 -15.78 17.06 -21.41
C ARG A 313 -16.37 17.57 -22.74
N PRO A 314 -16.85 16.72 -23.69
CA PRO A 314 -17.43 17.23 -24.94
C PRO A 314 -18.69 18.07 -24.76
N ALA A 315 -19.48 17.81 -23.70
CA ALA A 315 -20.65 18.63 -23.37
C ALA A 315 -20.23 19.99 -22.79
N PHE A 316 -19.17 20.02 -21.97
CA PHE A 316 -18.61 21.25 -21.42
C PHE A 316 -18.00 22.15 -22.51
N GLU A 317 -17.21 21.58 -23.43
CA GLU A 317 -16.62 22.33 -24.55
C GLU A 317 -17.71 22.90 -25.48
N SER A 318 -18.76 22.11 -25.80
CA SER A 318 -19.92 22.65 -26.53
C SER A 318 -20.72 23.70 -25.76
N LEU A 319 -20.80 23.60 -24.43
CA LEU A 319 -21.44 24.62 -23.59
C LEU A 319 -20.65 25.95 -23.62
N GLN A 320 -19.32 25.91 -23.75
CA GLN A 320 -18.54 27.13 -23.96
C GLN A 320 -18.82 27.73 -25.35
N ASN A 321 -18.96 26.87 -26.38
CA ASN A 321 -19.15 27.30 -27.77
C ASN A 321 -20.58 27.73 -28.15
N ILE A 322 -21.63 27.31 -27.43
CA ILE A 322 -23.02 27.66 -27.80
C ILE A 322 -23.32 29.14 -27.60
N ASP A 323 -23.83 29.78 -28.67
CA ASP A 323 -24.14 31.21 -28.76
C ASP A 323 -25.41 31.45 -29.58
N PHE A 324 -26.24 32.42 -29.17
CA PHE A 324 -27.41 32.86 -29.93
C PHE A 324 -27.36 34.37 -30.18
N SER A 325 -27.38 34.77 -31.46
CA SER A 325 -27.54 36.18 -31.80
C SER A 325 -28.98 36.67 -31.55
N ALA A 326 -29.18 37.99 -31.46
CA ALA A 326 -30.53 38.57 -31.37
C ALA A 326 -31.46 38.11 -32.50
N ARG A 327 -30.91 37.90 -33.70
CA ARG A 327 -31.63 37.35 -34.85
C ARG A 327 -32.08 35.90 -34.60
N ASN A 328 -31.22 35.06 -34.02
CA ASN A 328 -31.57 33.67 -33.73
C ASN A 328 -32.69 33.57 -32.70
N TYR A 329 -32.70 34.42 -31.68
CA TYR A 329 -33.85 34.52 -30.77
C TYR A 329 -35.11 35.00 -31.48
N LYS A 330 -35.06 36.07 -32.28
CA LYS A 330 -36.25 36.50 -33.07
C LYS A 330 -36.77 35.37 -33.96
N GLU A 331 -35.91 34.58 -34.60
CA GLU A 331 -36.29 33.41 -35.42
C GLU A 331 -36.92 32.27 -34.58
N MET A 332 -36.30 31.85 -33.47
CA MET A 332 -36.85 30.81 -32.60
C MET A 332 -38.21 31.20 -32.01
N ILE A 333 -38.32 32.44 -31.54
CA ILE A 333 -39.54 33.01 -30.96
C ILE A 333 -40.63 33.14 -32.03
N ALA A 334 -40.30 33.53 -33.27
CA ALA A 334 -41.28 33.59 -34.37
C ALA A 334 -41.87 32.21 -34.72
N ILE A 335 -41.06 31.15 -34.72
CA ILE A 335 -41.54 29.77 -34.92
C ILE A 335 -42.43 29.34 -33.75
N TYR A 336 -42.07 29.67 -32.51
CA TYR A 336 -42.88 29.44 -31.32
C TYR A 336 -44.24 30.15 -31.40
N VAL A 337 -44.26 31.47 -31.65
CA VAL A 337 -45.47 32.28 -31.74
C VAL A 337 -46.41 31.78 -32.84
N LYS A 338 -45.86 31.32 -33.97
CA LYS A 338 -46.67 30.70 -35.03
C LYS A 338 -47.42 29.47 -34.53
N LYS A 339 -46.72 28.49 -33.94
CA LYS A 339 -47.35 27.25 -33.43
C LYS A 339 -48.31 27.53 -32.26
N TRP A 340 -47.98 28.48 -31.39
CA TRP A 340 -48.85 28.93 -30.31
C TRP A 340 -50.17 29.51 -30.84
N LYS A 341 -50.12 30.35 -31.89
CA LYS A 341 -51.33 30.89 -32.55
C LYS A 341 -52.17 29.81 -33.26
N GLU A 342 -51.53 28.77 -33.80
CA GLU A 342 -52.22 27.62 -34.41
C GLU A 342 -52.94 26.74 -33.36
N LYS A 343 -52.42 26.69 -32.13
CA LYS A 343 -52.93 25.83 -31.04
C LYS A 343 -53.91 26.53 -30.10
N GLY A 344 -53.69 27.81 -29.79
CA GLY A 344 -54.50 28.61 -28.85
C GLY A 344 -54.15 28.43 -27.36
N GLU A 345 -53.13 27.64 -27.04
CA GLU A 345 -52.63 27.39 -25.68
C GLU A 345 -51.09 27.21 -25.68
N ASP A 346 -50.49 27.20 -24.48
CA ASP A 346 -49.05 27.02 -24.32
C ASP A 346 -48.56 25.67 -24.88
N LEU A 347 -47.34 25.68 -25.42
CA LEU A 347 -46.70 24.50 -26.00
C LEU A 347 -46.11 23.60 -24.90
N ASN A 348 -46.28 22.29 -25.06
CA ASN A 348 -45.66 21.27 -24.22
C ASN A 348 -44.19 20.99 -24.62
N ASP A 349 -43.49 20.16 -23.86
CA ASP A 349 -42.05 19.87 -24.07
C ASP A 349 -41.75 19.22 -25.43
N ASP A 350 -42.66 18.42 -25.99
CA ASP A 350 -42.49 17.79 -27.32
C ASP A 350 -42.73 18.80 -28.45
N GLU A 351 -43.70 19.70 -28.29
CA GLU A 351 -43.96 20.82 -29.20
C GLU A 351 -42.82 21.85 -29.16
N LEU A 352 -42.25 22.14 -27.98
CA LEU A 352 -41.05 22.95 -27.81
C LEU A 352 -39.81 22.28 -28.43
N ARG A 353 -39.66 20.96 -28.27
CA ARG A 353 -38.64 20.18 -28.99
C ARG A 353 -38.85 20.27 -30.51
N SER A 354 -40.08 20.27 -30.99
CA SER A 354 -40.40 20.47 -32.41
C SER A 354 -40.01 21.88 -32.91
N VAL A 355 -40.29 22.94 -32.14
CA VAL A 355 -39.81 24.32 -32.45
C VAL A 355 -38.28 24.38 -32.53
N ALA A 356 -37.59 23.85 -31.51
CA ALA A 356 -36.13 23.77 -31.49
C ALA A 356 -35.57 22.98 -32.69
N CYS A 357 -36.25 21.90 -33.07
CA CYS A 357 -35.88 21.07 -34.20
C CYS A 357 -35.98 21.81 -35.55
N ASP A 358 -37.10 22.48 -35.80
CA ASP A 358 -37.31 23.25 -37.03
C ASP A 358 -36.29 24.40 -37.16
N TRP A 359 -35.97 25.06 -36.04
CA TRP A 359 -34.92 26.08 -36.02
C TRP A 359 -33.54 25.50 -36.34
N MET A 360 -33.15 24.36 -35.74
CA MET A 360 -31.86 23.72 -36.01
C MET A 360 -31.71 23.21 -37.44
N LYS A 361 -32.79 22.65 -38.04
CA LYS A 361 -32.80 22.23 -39.45
C LYS A 361 -32.47 23.39 -40.39
N ASN A 362 -32.98 24.58 -40.10
CA ASN A 362 -32.69 25.78 -40.87
C ASN A 362 -31.32 26.41 -40.56
N ASN A 363 -30.75 26.12 -39.38
CA ASN A 363 -29.51 26.75 -38.87
C ASN A 363 -28.32 25.79 -38.69
N THR A 364 -28.27 24.69 -39.46
CA THR A 364 -27.21 23.65 -39.35
C THR A 364 -25.77 24.19 -39.40
N HIS A 365 -25.53 25.31 -40.09
CA HIS A 365 -24.22 25.97 -40.15
C HIS A 365 -23.79 26.58 -38.79
N ILE A 366 -24.74 27.09 -38.00
CA ILE A 366 -24.49 27.60 -36.64
C ILE A 366 -24.18 26.42 -35.72
N VAL A 367 -25.06 25.41 -35.75
CA VAL A 367 -25.00 24.21 -34.89
C VAL A 367 -23.68 23.44 -35.07
N LYS A 368 -23.14 23.37 -36.30
CA LYS A 368 -21.84 22.73 -36.57
C LYS A 368 -20.66 23.40 -35.83
N ARG A 369 -20.71 24.71 -35.57
CA ARG A 369 -19.63 25.43 -34.85
C ARG A 369 -19.56 25.07 -33.37
N TRP A 370 -20.64 24.55 -32.79
CA TRP A 370 -20.70 24.20 -31.38
C TRP A 370 -20.09 22.82 -31.08
N LYS A 371 -19.92 21.96 -32.10
CA LYS A 371 -19.28 20.65 -31.94
C LYS A 371 -17.77 20.85 -31.68
N PRO A 372 -17.17 20.22 -30.65
CA PRO A 372 -15.74 20.24 -30.46
C PRO A 372 -15.04 19.47 -31.59
N GLU A 373 -13.77 19.79 -31.83
CA GLU A 373 -12.92 19.01 -32.74
C GLU A 373 -12.74 17.59 -32.17
N ASP A 374 -13.25 16.57 -32.87
CA ASP A 374 -13.15 15.14 -32.45
C ASP A 374 -11.69 14.62 -32.41
N ASP A 375 -10.70 15.42 -32.82
CA ASP A 375 -9.28 15.05 -32.88
C ASP A 375 -8.60 14.88 -31.51
N LYS A 376 -9.26 15.29 -30.41
CA LYS A 376 -8.72 15.19 -29.04
C LYS A 376 -9.35 14.02 -28.28
N LYS A 377 -8.89 12.80 -28.61
CA LYS A 377 -9.11 11.59 -27.80
C LYS A 377 -8.87 11.85 -26.31
N ASN A 378 -9.64 11.24 -25.42
CA ASN A 378 -9.47 11.41 -23.97
C ASN A 378 -8.17 10.76 -23.49
N THR A 379 -7.31 11.52 -22.80
CA THR A 379 -6.06 11.00 -22.24
C THR A 379 -6.33 10.11 -21.01
N LEU A 380 -5.69 8.96 -20.97
CA LEU A 380 -5.60 8.05 -19.83
C LEU A 380 -4.12 7.78 -19.52
N TYR A 381 -3.81 7.57 -18.24
CA TYR A 381 -2.44 7.50 -17.74
C TYR A 381 -2.06 6.09 -17.31
N ILE A 382 -0.82 5.69 -17.61
CA ILE A 382 -0.16 4.54 -16.98
C ILE A 382 0.94 5.09 -16.08
N GLY A 383 0.97 4.68 -14.80
CA GLY A 383 2.00 5.08 -13.86
C GLY A 383 3.25 4.22 -14.04
N GLY A 384 4.34 4.76 -14.57
CA GLY A 384 5.57 4.02 -14.84
C GLY A 384 6.61 4.23 -13.74
N ILE A 385 6.96 3.16 -13.01
CA ILE A 385 7.96 3.21 -11.93
C ILE A 385 9.23 2.48 -12.39
N PHE A 386 10.23 3.25 -12.83
CA PHE A 386 11.47 2.75 -13.40
C PHE A 386 12.67 3.08 -12.49
N PRO A 387 13.74 2.25 -12.45
CA PRO A 387 14.95 2.56 -11.66
C PRO A 387 15.85 3.57 -12.42
N LEU A 388 15.37 4.79 -12.62
CA LEU A 388 16.00 5.82 -13.45
C LEU A 388 17.32 6.35 -12.87
N THR A 389 17.52 6.28 -11.56
CA THR A 389 18.80 6.55 -10.89
C THR A 389 19.08 5.53 -9.78
N GLY A 390 20.31 5.49 -9.27
CA GLY A 390 20.71 4.63 -8.15
C GLY A 390 21.95 3.78 -8.47
N SER A 391 22.33 2.93 -7.52
CA SER A 391 23.52 2.06 -7.58
C SER A 391 23.24 0.66 -8.14
N ALA A 392 22.10 0.44 -8.80
CA ALA A 392 21.76 -0.86 -9.38
C ALA A 392 22.61 -1.14 -10.63
N PRO A 393 23.15 -2.37 -10.81
CA PRO A 393 24.16 -2.68 -11.83
C PRO A 393 23.68 -2.63 -13.29
N PHE A 394 22.40 -2.31 -13.53
CA PHE A 394 21.79 -2.23 -14.85
C PHE A 394 21.48 -0.80 -15.31
N PHE A 395 21.93 0.24 -14.59
CA PHE A 395 21.65 1.66 -14.87
C PHE A 395 21.79 2.03 -16.36
N ASP A 396 22.86 1.59 -17.02
CA ASP A 396 23.13 1.88 -18.43
C ASP A 396 22.03 1.38 -19.40
N THR A 397 21.30 0.32 -19.05
CA THR A 397 20.23 -0.27 -19.90
C THR A 397 18.82 0.21 -19.54
N VAL A 398 18.59 0.87 -18.39
CA VAL A 398 17.24 1.27 -17.94
C VAL A 398 16.56 2.21 -18.93
N ARG A 399 17.31 3.13 -19.55
CA ARG A 399 16.79 4.03 -20.59
C ARG A 399 16.17 3.27 -21.77
N GLY A 400 16.71 2.10 -22.11
CA GLY A 400 16.15 1.24 -23.15
C GLY A 400 14.81 0.60 -22.77
N ILE A 401 14.53 0.39 -21.48
CA ILE A 401 13.24 -0.11 -21.00
C ILE A 401 12.16 0.97 -21.21
N VAL A 402 12.48 2.22 -20.88
CA VAL A 402 11.61 3.38 -21.10
C VAL A 402 11.35 3.62 -22.59
N VAL A 403 12.37 3.50 -23.45
CA VAL A 403 12.18 3.59 -24.92
C VAL A 403 11.19 2.52 -25.40
N GLY A 404 11.33 1.25 -24.95
CA GLY A 404 10.35 0.21 -25.25
C GLY A 404 8.92 0.57 -24.81
N ALA A 405 8.76 1.11 -23.60
CA ALA A 405 7.47 1.59 -23.10
C ALA A 405 6.85 2.68 -23.99
N THR A 406 7.64 3.70 -24.34
CA THR A 406 7.16 4.82 -25.18
C THR A 406 6.86 4.39 -26.62
N MET A 407 7.59 3.44 -27.19
CA MET A 407 7.28 2.87 -28.50
C MET A 407 5.92 2.17 -28.52
N ALA A 408 5.58 1.39 -27.48
CA ALA A 408 4.28 0.74 -27.40
C ALA A 408 3.13 1.77 -27.37
N ILE A 409 3.28 2.84 -26.58
CA ILE A 409 2.28 3.92 -26.52
C ILE A 409 2.14 4.65 -27.87
N LYS A 410 3.26 4.96 -28.56
CA LYS A 410 3.23 5.51 -29.93
C LYS A 410 2.44 4.59 -30.87
N ALA A 411 2.70 3.28 -30.82
CA ALA A 411 2.04 2.29 -31.67
C ALA A 411 0.53 2.15 -31.38
N ILE A 412 0.14 2.11 -30.11
CA ILE A 412 -1.27 2.02 -29.69
C ILE A 412 -2.04 3.29 -30.04
N ASN A 413 -1.49 4.46 -29.77
CA ASN A 413 -2.16 5.74 -30.07
C ASN A 413 -2.38 5.96 -31.57
N ASN A 414 -1.47 5.46 -32.42
CA ASN A 414 -1.59 5.47 -33.87
C ASN A 414 -2.52 4.37 -34.42
N ASN A 415 -2.98 3.43 -33.59
CA ASN A 415 -3.87 2.35 -34.01
C ASN A 415 -5.33 2.83 -34.02
N THR A 416 -6.06 2.54 -35.11
CA THR A 416 -7.46 2.93 -35.29
C THR A 416 -8.47 1.87 -34.84
N ARG A 417 -8.00 0.69 -34.40
CA ARG A 417 -8.85 -0.46 -33.98
C ARG A 417 -8.90 -0.69 -32.46
N VAL A 418 -7.89 -0.17 -31.75
CA VAL A 418 -7.69 -0.33 -30.30
C VAL A 418 -7.78 1.05 -29.65
N LEU A 419 -8.59 1.20 -28.60
CA LEU A 419 -8.78 2.48 -27.89
C LEU A 419 -9.14 3.64 -28.84
N GLN A 420 -10.29 3.51 -29.52
CA GLN A 420 -10.74 4.48 -30.52
C GLN A 420 -10.96 5.88 -29.91
N ASP A 421 -11.62 5.97 -28.75
CA ASP A 421 -11.94 7.25 -28.08
C ASP A 421 -10.84 7.76 -27.13
N TYR A 422 -9.77 6.99 -26.90
CA TYR A 422 -8.79 7.22 -25.84
C TYR A 422 -7.34 7.24 -26.32
N LYS A 423 -6.53 8.07 -25.66
CA LYS A 423 -5.07 8.18 -25.87
C LYS A 423 -4.37 7.73 -24.58
N LEU A 424 -3.35 6.88 -24.69
CA LEU A 424 -2.51 6.53 -23.55
C LEU A 424 -1.31 7.48 -23.41
N GLU A 425 -0.97 7.84 -22.18
CA GLU A 425 0.26 8.54 -21.81
C GLU A 425 0.94 7.85 -20.61
N LEU A 426 2.27 7.88 -20.58
CA LEU A 426 3.08 7.28 -19.51
C LEU A 426 3.56 8.38 -18.56
N LEU A 427 3.20 8.27 -17.28
CA LEU A 427 3.86 9.01 -16.22
C LEU A 427 5.20 8.31 -15.93
N LEU A 428 6.28 9.08 -15.82
CA LEU A 428 7.63 8.56 -15.66
C LEU A 428 8.19 9.00 -14.32
N ASP A 429 8.28 8.07 -13.38
CA ASP A 429 8.85 8.31 -12.06
C ASP A 429 9.96 7.31 -11.71
N ASN A 430 10.86 7.79 -10.87
CA ASN A 430 12.02 7.04 -10.41
C ASN A 430 11.70 6.23 -9.16
N GLY A 431 11.98 4.93 -9.17
CA GLY A 431 11.85 4.05 -8.00
C GLY A 431 13.16 3.66 -7.32
N GLU A 432 14.33 3.94 -7.91
CA GLU A 432 15.69 3.58 -7.45
C GLU A 432 15.92 2.12 -7.01
N CYS A 433 14.97 1.21 -7.27
CA CYS A 433 14.86 -0.08 -6.60
C CYS A 433 14.91 0.00 -5.05
N LYS A 434 14.34 1.06 -4.47
CA LYS A 434 14.12 1.19 -3.02
C LYS A 434 12.62 1.19 -2.69
N ALA A 435 12.22 0.42 -1.68
CA ALA A 435 10.81 0.20 -1.35
C ALA A 435 10.11 1.49 -0.86
N ASP A 436 10.80 2.34 -0.10
CA ASP A 436 10.26 3.61 0.41
C ASP A 436 10.00 4.63 -0.71
N ILE A 437 10.90 4.70 -1.70
CA ILE A 437 10.73 5.57 -2.88
C ILE A 437 9.59 5.06 -3.76
N VAL A 438 9.56 3.77 -4.07
CA VAL A 438 8.46 3.14 -4.83
C VAL A 438 7.10 3.39 -4.19
N MET A 439 6.99 3.23 -2.87
CA MET A 439 5.74 3.46 -2.14
C MET A 439 5.35 4.94 -2.15
N ARG A 440 6.30 5.86 -2.00
CA ARG A 440 6.06 7.31 -2.12
C ARG A 440 5.55 7.69 -3.51
N THR A 441 6.16 7.17 -4.56
CA THR A 441 5.74 7.38 -5.95
C THR A 441 4.32 6.85 -6.20
N PHE A 442 4.00 5.66 -5.69
CA PHE A 442 2.63 5.15 -5.77
C PHE A 442 1.62 6.03 -5.04
N ILE A 443 1.92 6.44 -3.80
CA ILE A 443 1.09 7.37 -3.02
C ILE A 443 0.87 8.67 -3.82
N ASN A 444 1.91 9.23 -4.44
CA ASN A 444 1.78 10.41 -5.29
C ASN A 444 0.79 10.18 -6.46
N TYR A 445 0.82 9.01 -7.11
CA TYR A 445 -0.15 8.70 -8.16
C TYR A 445 -1.60 8.59 -7.66
N ILE A 446 -1.83 8.09 -6.45
CA ILE A 446 -3.18 7.97 -5.84
C ILE A 446 -3.73 9.34 -5.41
N PHE A 447 -2.90 10.19 -4.81
CA PHE A 447 -3.33 11.48 -4.26
C PHE A 447 -3.32 12.64 -5.27
N ASN A 448 -2.75 12.45 -6.47
CA ASN A 448 -2.77 13.45 -7.53
C ASN A 448 -4.12 13.43 -8.30
N ASN A 449 -4.46 14.57 -8.93
CA ASN A 449 -5.71 14.79 -9.66
C ASN A 449 -6.00 13.80 -10.79
N ASN A 450 -4.99 13.03 -11.22
CA ASN A 450 -5.03 12.11 -12.35
C ASN A 450 -5.43 10.69 -11.96
N TYR A 451 -5.54 10.35 -10.66
CA TYR A 451 -5.90 9.00 -10.21
C TYR A 451 -7.17 8.43 -10.88
N PRO A 452 -8.29 9.17 -11.07
CA PRO A 452 -9.47 8.65 -11.77
C PRO A 452 -9.24 8.24 -13.24
N GLN A 453 -8.12 8.66 -13.85
CA GLN A 453 -7.71 8.35 -15.22
C GLN A 453 -6.50 7.39 -15.27
N LEU A 454 -6.06 6.86 -14.12
CA LEU A 454 -4.93 5.96 -14.01
C LEU A 454 -5.38 4.52 -14.33
N VAL A 455 -4.91 3.98 -15.46
CA VAL A 455 -5.23 2.61 -15.90
C VAL A 455 -4.57 1.57 -14.98
N GLY A 456 -3.37 1.85 -14.50
CA GLY A 456 -2.59 0.95 -13.63
C GLY A 456 -1.14 1.36 -13.53
N ILE A 457 -0.34 0.52 -12.87
CA ILE A 457 1.10 0.71 -12.67
C ILE A 457 1.92 -0.24 -13.55
N LEU A 458 2.92 0.30 -14.23
CA LEU A 458 3.92 -0.43 -15.00
C LEU A 458 5.23 -0.48 -14.20
N GLY A 459 5.72 -1.69 -13.91
CA GLY A 459 6.76 -1.92 -12.90
C GLY A 459 6.17 -2.03 -11.50
N PRO A 460 6.96 -1.89 -10.42
CA PRO A 460 8.41 -1.70 -10.38
C PRO A 460 9.23 -2.83 -11.01
N ALA A 461 10.52 -2.57 -11.21
CA ALA A 461 11.47 -3.51 -11.80
C ALA A 461 11.97 -4.59 -10.82
N CYS A 462 12.36 -4.19 -9.61
CA CYS A 462 13.05 -5.06 -8.65
C CYS A 462 12.05 -5.79 -7.75
N SER A 463 12.17 -7.11 -7.63
CA SER A 463 11.28 -7.98 -6.85
C SER A 463 11.02 -7.44 -5.43
N ASP A 464 12.06 -7.07 -4.70
CA ASP A 464 11.93 -6.69 -3.28
C ASP A 464 11.15 -5.36 -3.08
N THR A 465 11.06 -4.50 -4.11
CA THR A 465 10.21 -3.29 -4.06
C THR A 465 8.77 -3.52 -4.53
N VAL A 466 8.51 -4.63 -5.23
CA VAL A 466 7.18 -5.00 -5.69
C VAL A 466 6.32 -5.53 -4.54
N GLU A 467 6.89 -6.24 -3.57
CA GLU A 467 6.10 -6.87 -2.48
C GLU A 467 5.19 -5.90 -1.71
N PRO A 468 5.68 -4.79 -1.13
CA PRO A 468 4.82 -3.88 -0.37
C PRO A 468 3.75 -3.25 -1.26
N LEU A 469 4.12 -2.89 -2.50
CA LEU A 469 3.22 -2.27 -3.46
C LEU A 469 2.08 -3.22 -3.90
N ALA A 470 2.42 -4.45 -4.28
CA ALA A 470 1.45 -5.48 -4.65
C ALA A 470 0.53 -5.84 -3.47
N GLY A 471 1.06 -5.82 -2.24
CA GLY A 471 0.28 -6.05 -1.02
C GLY A 471 -0.79 -4.99 -0.77
N ILE A 472 -0.49 -3.72 -1.03
CA ILE A 472 -1.47 -2.62 -0.86
C ILE A 472 -2.40 -2.41 -2.07
N ALA A 473 -2.02 -2.87 -3.26
CA ALA A 473 -2.76 -2.67 -4.51
C ALA A 473 -4.23 -3.11 -4.43
N LYS A 474 -4.53 -4.14 -3.63
CA LYS A 474 -5.90 -4.62 -3.37
C LYS A 474 -6.81 -3.62 -2.66
N HIS A 475 -6.26 -2.72 -1.86
CA HIS A 475 -7.03 -1.68 -1.15
C HIS A 475 -7.34 -0.48 -2.05
N PHE A 476 -6.46 -0.19 -3.01
CA PHE A 476 -6.62 0.88 -4.01
C PHE A 476 -7.17 0.39 -5.35
N HIS A 477 -7.57 -0.88 -5.45
CA HIS A 477 -8.15 -1.49 -6.65
C HIS A 477 -7.38 -1.12 -7.94
N THR A 478 -6.05 -1.19 -7.86
CA THR A 478 -5.15 -0.75 -8.94
C THR A 478 -4.42 -1.97 -9.50
N LEU A 479 -4.48 -2.14 -10.81
CA LEU A 479 -3.77 -3.20 -11.53
C LEU A 479 -2.27 -2.86 -11.60
N ILE A 480 -1.41 -3.86 -11.40
CA ILE A 480 0.04 -3.75 -11.52
C ILE A 480 0.53 -4.80 -12.49
N ILE A 481 1.32 -4.38 -13.50
CA ILE A 481 2.03 -5.28 -14.41
C ILE A 481 3.53 -4.97 -14.33
N SER A 482 4.31 -5.87 -13.71
CA SER A 482 5.77 -5.77 -13.72
C SER A 482 6.36 -6.42 -14.98
N TYR A 483 7.45 -5.84 -15.49
CA TYR A 483 8.16 -6.32 -16.67
C TYR A 483 9.47 -7.08 -16.34
N SER A 484 9.86 -7.15 -15.05
CA SER A 484 11.13 -7.78 -14.64
C SER A 484 11.18 -8.36 -13.21
N ALA A 485 10.09 -8.32 -12.43
CA ALA A 485 10.08 -8.92 -11.09
C ALA A 485 9.84 -10.44 -11.14
N GLU A 486 10.89 -11.24 -10.95
CA GLU A 486 10.88 -12.70 -11.14
C GLU A 486 10.55 -13.52 -9.87
N GLY A 487 10.41 -12.87 -8.70
CA GLY A 487 10.20 -13.53 -7.39
C GLY A 487 8.98 -14.47 -7.35
N SER A 488 9.11 -15.62 -6.66
CA SER A 488 8.10 -16.68 -6.66
C SER A 488 6.86 -16.39 -5.80
N SER A 489 6.99 -15.56 -4.77
CA SER A 489 5.89 -15.22 -3.85
C SER A 489 4.75 -14.44 -4.50
N PHE A 490 4.97 -13.75 -5.62
CA PHE A 490 3.94 -12.94 -6.32
C PHE A 490 2.90 -13.76 -7.10
N SER A 491 3.01 -15.09 -7.10
CA SER A 491 2.04 -15.98 -7.73
C SER A 491 0.88 -16.38 -6.78
N ASP A 492 0.96 -16.01 -5.50
CA ASP A 492 -0.17 -16.11 -4.56
C ASP A 492 -1.29 -15.12 -4.93
N ARG A 493 -2.43 -15.68 -5.36
CA ARG A 493 -3.61 -14.92 -5.81
C ARG A 493 -4.51 -14.44 -4.67
N GLU A 494 -4.39 -15.00 -3.48
CA GLU A 494 -5.09 -14.52 -2.29
C GLU A 494 -4.37 -13.30 -1.70
N LYS A 495 -3.03 -13.35 -1.67
CA LYS A 495 -2.19 -12.22 -1.22
C LYS A 495 -2.15 -11.10 -2.26
N TYR A 496 -2.03 -11.42 -3.56
CA TYR A 496 -1.80 -10.47 -4.66
C TYR A 496 -2.80 -10.56 -5.84
N PRO A 497 -4.10 -10.30 -5.63
CA PRO A 497 -5.13 -10.48 -6.67
C PRO A 497 -5.00 -9.53 -7.88
N TYR A 498 -4.32 -8.39 -7.74
CA TYR A 498 -4.16 -7.38 -8.80
C TYR A 498 -2.71 -7.24 -9.30
N PHE A 499 -1.84 -8.20 -8.97
CA PHE A 499 -0.48 -8.25 -9.53
C PHE A 499 -0.39 -9.21 -10.71
N TYR A 500 0.31 -8.79 -11.76
CA TYR A 500 0.65 -9.56 -12.95
C TYR A 500 2.08 -9.23 -13.41
N ARG A 501 2.65 -10.06 -14.27
CA ARG A 501 3.95 -9.79 -14.90
C ARG A 501 4.11 -10.42 -16.29
N THR A 502 4.79 -9.70 -17.17
CA THR A 502 5.13 -10.18 -18.53
C THR A 502 6.44 -10.97 -18.59
N ILE A 503 7.21 -11.02 -17.50
CA ILE A 503 8.32 -11.96 -17.29
C ILE A 503 7.81 -13.25 -16.60
N GLY A 504 8.58 -14.33 -16.69
CA GLY A 504 8.30 -15.61 -16.03
C GLY A 504 8.60 -15.59 -14.52
N GLU A 505 8.23 -16.66 -13.82
CA GLU A 505 8.68 -16.90 -12.44
C GLU A 505 9.99 -17.68 -12.42
N ASN A 506 10.91 -17.34 -11.52
CA ASN A 506 12.08 -18.19 -11.24
C ASN A 506 11.69 -19.60 -10.73
N LYS A 507 10.47 -19.76 -10.21
CA LYS A 507 9.89 -21.08 -9.90
C LYS A 507 9.95 -22.04 -11.10
N GLN A 508 9.83 -21.53 -12.33
CA GLN A 508 9.88 -22.34 -13.55
C GLN A 508 11.24 -23.04 -13.76
N TYR A 509 12.32 -22.51 -13.16
CA TYR A 509 13.67 -23.08 -13.28
C TYR A 509 13.79 -24.47 -12.64
N MET A 510 12.96 -24.83 -11.65
CA MET A 510 13.00 -26.16 -11.02
C MET A 510 12.77 -27.31 -12.02
N TYR A 511 11.90 -27.09 -13.01
CA TYR A 511 11.61 -28.08 -14.06
C TYR A 511 12.78 -28.20 -15.05
N VAL A 512 13.44 -27.08 -15.34
CA VAL A 512 14.64 -27.06 -16.19
C VAL A 512 15.79 -27.78 -15.51
N TYR A 513 16.04 -27.52 -14.22
CA TYR A 513 17.02 -28.25 -13.43
C TYR A 513 16.72 -29.76 -13.40
N LEU A 514 15.48 -30.16 -13.14
CA LEU A 514 15.08 -31.57 -13.15
C LEU A 514 15.42 -32.25 -14.49
N LYS A 515 14.95 -31.71 -15.62
CA LYS A 515 15.20 -32.34 -16.93
C LYS A 515 16.69 -32.30 -17.31
N LEU A 516 17.40 -31.21 -16.99
CA LEU A 516 18.82 -31.04 -17.33
C LEU A 516 19.73 -31.99 -16.52
N LEU A 517 19.54 -32.06 -15.21
CA LEU A 517 20.32 -32.93 -14.32
C LEU A 517 20.07 -34.41 -14.66
N SER A 518 18.82 -34.79 -14.95
CA SER A 518 18.47 -36.13 -15.42
C SER A 518 19.11 -36.46 -16.77
N ARG A 519 19.09 -35.53 -17.74
CA ARG A 519 19.74 -35.70 -19.05
C ARG A 519 21.26 -35.83 -18.95
N LEU A 520 21.89 -35.09 -18.04
CA LEU A 520 23.33 -35.13 -17.79
C LEU A 520 23.76 -36.23 -16.79
N GLN A 521 22.80 -36.99 -16.22
CA GLN A 521 23.01 -38.06 -15.25
C GLN A 521 23.74 -37.62 -13.96
N TRP A 522 23.43 -36.43 -13.45
CA TRP A 522 23.97 -35.95 -12.17
C TRP A 522 22.93 -36.11 -11.06
N LYS A 523 23.29 -36.79 -9.96
CA LYS A 523 22.38 -37.09 -8.82
C LYS A 523 22.76 -36.39 -7.52
N ARG A 524 23.92 -35.72 -7.49
CA ARG A 524 24.47 -35.02 -6.33
C ARG A 524 24.65 -33.53 -6.64
N LEU A 525 24.07 -32.68 -5.81
CA LEU A 525 24.00 -31.23 -6.02
C LEU A 525 24.34 -30.49 -4.72
N ALA A 526 24.84 -29.26 -4.80
CA ALA A 526 24.89 -28.32 -3.69
C ALA A 526 24.24 -26.99 -4.07
N SER A 527 23.68 -26.27 -3.09
CA SER A 527 23.15 -24.91 -3.27
C SER A 527 23.77 -23.90 -2.30
N LEU A 528 23.99 -22.70 -2.83
CA LEU A 528 24.41 -21.50 -2.10
C LEU A 528 23.45 -20.36 -2.46
N THR A 529 22.74 -19.81 -1.47
CA THR A 529 21.70 -18.79 -1.68
C THR A 529 21.76 -17.68 -0.63
N GLU A 530 21.27 -16.50 -0.98
CA GLU A 530 21.25 -15.31 -0.11
C GLU A 530 19.90 -15.18 0.61
N ASP A 531 19.92 -15.14 1.94
CA ASP A 531 18.71 -15.13 2.76
C ASP A 531 17.98 -13.78 2.71
N GLY A 532 16.67 -13.81 2.91
CA GLY A 532 15.79 -12.63 2.83
C GLY A 532 15.45 -12.14 1.41
N THR A 533 16.06 -12.68 0.35
CA THR A 533 15.80 -12.27 -1.04
C THR A 533 14.62 -13.03 -1.68
N ARG A 534 13.64 -12.31 -2.26
CA ARG A 534 12.40 -12.95 -2.78
C ARG A 534 12.58 -13.77 -4.06
N TYR A 535 13.72 -13.66 -4.73
CA TYR A 535 13.97 -14.35 -6.00
C TYR A 535 14.71 -15.69 -5.83
N THR A 536 15.26 -16.01 -4.64
CA THR A 536 15.96 -17.28 -4.36
C THR A 536 15.07 -18.34 -3.69
N GLU A 537 13.86 -17.97 -3.25
CA GLU A 537 12.91 -18.84 -2.54
C GLU A 537 12.60 -20.16 -3.29
N TYR A 538 12.61 -20.15 -4.63
CA TYR A 538 12.34 -21.34 -5.44
C TYR A 538 13.36 -22.48 -5.26
N VAL A 539 14.59 -22.19 -4.81
CA VAL A 539 15.63 -23.21 -4.59
C VAL A 539 15.19 -24.17 -3.48
N SER A 540 14.54 -23.67 -2.43
CA SER A 540 13.94 -24.50 -1.37
C SER A 540 12.76 -25.35 -1.86
N MET A 541 12.02 -24.90 -2.87
CA MET A 541 10.97 -25.72 -3.52
C MET A 541 11.57 -26.78 -4.46
N THR A 542 12.71 -26.46 -5.09
CA THR A 542 13.43 -27.35 -6.01
C THR A 542 13.99 -28.58 -5.30
N GLU A 543 14.38 -28.45 -4.02
CA GLU A 543 14.84 -29.57 -3.20
C GLU A 543 13.83 -30.71 -3.10
N ASN A 544 12.57 -30.42 -2.75
CA ASN A 544 11.52 -31.44 -2.66
C ASN A 544 11.25 -32.13 -4.01
N LEU A 545 11.26 -31.36 -5.12
CA LEU A 545 11.03 -31.89 -6.47
C LEU A 545 12.18 -32.83 -6.89
N LEU A 546 13.43 -32.39 -6.74
CA LEU A 546 14.60 -33.19 -7.13
C LEU A 546 14.74 -34.47 -6.29
N GLN A 547 14.45 -34.39 -4.98
CA GLN A 547 14.48 -35.58 -4.10
C GLN A 547 13.49 -36.66 -4.55
N SER A 548 12.29 -36.28 -5.03
CA SER A 548 11.30 -37.24 -5.52
C SER A 548 11.73 -38.02 -6.77
N GLU A 549 12.68 -37.47 -7.53
CA GLU A 549 13.25 -38.05 -8.76
C GLU A 549 14.66 -38.64 -8.53
N GLY A 550 15.06 -38.84 -7.27
CA GLY A 550 16.32 -39.49 -6.90
C GLY A 550 17.57 -38.61 -7.06
N ILE A 551 17.41 -37.27 -7.10
CA ILE A 551 18.49 -36.29 -7.14
C ILE A 551 18.55 -35.59 -5.76
N SER A 552 19.72 -35.59 -5.12
CA SER A 552 19.88 -35.17 -3.72
C SER A 552 20.76 -33.93 -3.56
N PHE A 553 20.33 -33.01 -2.67
CA PHE A 553 21.17 -31.93 -2.18
C PHE A 553 22.11 -32.45 -1.08
N VAL A 554 23.41 -32.41 -1.34
CA VAL A 554 24.49 -32.82 -0.42
C VAL A 554 24.78 -31.71 0.59
N VAL A 555 24.61 -30.46 0.17
CA VAL A 555 24.67 -29.26 1.00
C VAL A 555 23.67 -28.24 0.47
N ASN A 556 22.87 -27.64 1.36
CA ASN A 556 22.03 -26.49 1.04
C ASN A 556 22.33 -25.37 2.05
N ARG A 557 23.01 -24.29 1.61
CA ARG A 557 23.42 -23.17 2.47
C ARG A 557 22.72 -21.87 2.09
N LYS A 558 22.20 -21.21 3.12
CA LYS A 558 21.74 -19.81 3.11
C LYS A 558 22.69 -18.96 3.96
N PHE A 559 23.04 -17.77 3.48
CA PHE A 559 23.82 -16.79 4.24
C PHE A 559 23.06 -15.45 4.34
N PRO A 560 23.18 -14.70 5.44
CA PRO A 560 22.47 -13.43 5.62
C PRO A 560 22.96 -12.35 4.65
N GLN A 561 22.12 -11.36 4.36
CA GLN A 561 22.46 -10.26 3.44
C GLN A 561 23.71 -9.46 3.87
N ASP A 562 23.93 -9.30 5.19
CA ASP A 562 25.13 -8.70 5.79
C ASP A 562 26.27 -9.72 5.98
N TRP A 563 26.58 -10.48 4.94
CA TRP A 563 27.63 -11.51 4.97
C TRP A 563 29.05 -10.93 4.96
N ASP A 564 29.97 -11.70 5.54
CA ASP A 564 31.40 -11.47 5.47
C ASP A 564 32.10 -12.52 4.57
N THR A 565 33.37 -12.29 4.25
CA THR A 565 34.16 -13.22 3.43
C THR A 565 34.47 -14.54 4.11
N SER A 566 34.51 -14.61 5.45
CA SER A 566 34.79 -15.87 6.16
C SER A 566 33.60 -16.84 6.12
N THR A 567 32.37 -16.34 6.25
CA THR A 567 31.15 -17.17 6.09
C THR A 567 31.10 -17.82 4.71
N MET A 568 31.41 -17.08 3.65
CA MET A 568 31.47 -17.62 2.28
C MET A 568 32.57 -18.68 2.13
N GLN A 569 33.74 -18.46 2.75
CA GLN A 569 34.83 -19.42 2.70
C GLN A 569 34.45 -20.75 3.39
N GLN A 570 33.83 -20.70 4.57
CA GLN A 570 33.36 -21.91 5.28
C GLN A 570 32.35 -22.73 4.46
N CYS A 571 31.44 -22.08 3.72
CA CYS A 571 30.53 -22.79 2.82
C CYS A 571 31.26 -23.54 1.69
N LEU A 572 32.30 -22.92 1.11
CA LEU A 572 33.09 -23.56 0.05
C LEU A 572 33.97 -24.71 0.58
N GLU A 573 34.49 -24.57 1.80
CA GLU A 573 35.22 -25.64 2.49
C GLU A 573 34.32 -26.87 2.72
N GLU A 574 33.08 -26.68 3.20
CA GLU A 574 32.11 -27.79 3.35
C GLU A 574 31.76 -28.45 1.99
N PHE A 575 31.57 -27.67 0.93
CA PHE A 575 31.29 -28.20 -0.42
C PHE A 575 32.44 -29.09 -0.90
N LYS A 576 33.69 -28.70 -0.61
CA LYS A 576 34.90 -29.43 -0.96
C LYS A 576 35.07 -30.69 -0.11
N GLU A 577 34.82 -30.62 1.20
CA GLU A 577 34.84 -31.78 2.11
C GLU A 577 33.84 -32.87 1.68
N LYS A 578 32.62 -32.49 1.30
CA LYS A 578 31.59 -33.44 0.84
C LYS A 578 31.69 -33.81 -0.65
N ASN A 579 32.75 -33.38 -1.33
CA ASN A 579 33.02 -33.60 -2.75
C ASN A 579 31.82 -33.22 -3.66
N ALA A 580 31.15 -32.11 -3.37
CA ALA A 580 30.02 -31.62 -4.16
C ALA A 580 30.51 -30.89 -5.42
N ARG A 581 30.37 -31.53 -6.59
CA ARG A 581 30.91 -31.03 -7.86
C ARG A 581 29.95 -30.15 -8.66
N ILE A 582 28.65 -30.35 -8.51
CA ILE A 582 27.61 -29.59 -9.22
C ILE A 582 26.98 -28.61 -8.22
N ILE A 583 27.06 -27.30 -8.49
CA ILE A 583 26.74 -26.25 -7.52
C ILE A 583 25.78 -25.23 -8.15
N ILE A 584 24.65 -24.95 -7.51
CA ILE A 584 23.75 -23.84 -7.83
C ILE A 584 24.04 -22.68 -6.87
N ALA A 585 24.54 -21.56 -7.38
CA ALA A 585 24.87 -20.38 -6.58
C ALA A 585 24.02 -19.18 -7.02
N ASP A 586 22.77 -19.13 -6.56
CA ASP A 586 21.83 -18.04 -6.85
C ASP A 586 21.96 -16.94 -5.79
N VAL A 587 22.79 -15.93 -6.12
CA VAL A 587 23.26 -14.89 -5.20
C VAL A 587 23.37 -13.53 -5.91
N ASN A 588 23.40 -12.43 -5.17
CA ASN A 588 23.60 -11.10 -5.77
C ASN A 588 24.99 -10.95 -6.46
N GLU A 589 25.20 -9.88 -7.22
CA GLU A 589 26.43 -9.70 -8.02
C GLU A 589 27.71 -9.54 -7.16
N LYS A 590 27.62 -8.87 -6.01
CA LYS A 590 28.74 -8.68 -5.06
C LYS A 590 29.14 -10.03 -4.45
N ALA A 591 28.15 -10.83 -4.08
CA ALA A 591 28.33 -12.20 -3.60
C ALA A 591 28.93 -13.09 -4.68
N ALA A 592 28.39 -13.07 -5.91
CA ALA A 592 28.91 -13.85 -7.03
C ALA A 592 30.39 -13.54 -7.33
N ARG A 593 30.79 -12.26 -7.38
CA ARG A 593 32.20 -11.88 -7.56
C ARG A 593 33.10 -12.44 -6.45
N THR A 594 32.62 -12.42 -5.22
CA THR A 594 33.37 -12.89 -4.04
C THR A 594 33.49 -14.42 -4.00
N VAL A 595 32.37 -15.13 -4.16
CA VAL A 595 32.29 -16.60 -4.20
C VAL A 595 33.19 -17.14 -5.30
N MET A 596 33.13 -16.60 -6.53
CA MET A 596 33.95 -17.10 -7.63
C MET A 596 35.45 -16.80 -7.43
N CYS A 597 35.82 -15.65 -6.83
CA CYS A 597 37.22 -15.40 -6.43
C CYS A 597 37.72 -16.43 -5.40
N LEU A 598 36.90 -16.76 -4.38
CA LEU A 598 37.25 -17.76 -3.36
C LEU A 598 37.28 -19.17 -3.95
N ALA A 599 36.37 -19.51 -4.87
CA ALA A 599 36.36 -20.78 -5.59
C ALA A 599 37.63 -20.95 -6.45
N PHE A 600 38.07 -19.91 -7.15
CA PHE A 600 39.35 -19.91 -7.89
C PHE A 600 40.54 -20.17 -6.96
N LYS A 601 40.61 -19.49 -5.82
CA LYS A 601 41.68 -19.70 -4.82
C LYS A 601 41.67 -21.10 -4.20
N ASN A 602 40.51 -21.78 -4.18
CA ASN A 602 40.34 -23.12 -3.64
C ASN A 602 40.44 -24.25 -4.68
N ASN A 603 40.79 -23.94 -5.93
CA ASN A 603 40.79 -24.89 -7.06
C ASN A 603 39.41 -25.55 -7.29
N MET A 604 38.35 -24.74 -7.22
CA MET A 604 36.94 -25.14 -7.44
C MET A 604 36.37 -24.54 -8.73
N THR A 605 37.12 -24.60 -9.83
CA THR A 605 36.71 -24.08 -11.16
C THR A 605 36.35 -25.21 -12.13
N ALA A 606 35.86 -24.85 -13.33
CA ALA A 606 35.56 -25.82 -14.40
C ALA A 606 36.78 -26.65 -14.84
N GLU A 607 37.98 -26.03 -14.88
CA GLU A 607 39.26 -26.73 -15.11
C GLU A 607 39.50 -27.87 -14.09
N HIS A 608 38.97 -27.75 -12.87
CA HIS A 608 39.11 -28.71 -11.77
C HIS A 608 37.89 -29.65 -11.59
N GLY A 609 36.97 -29.67 -12.56
CA GLY A 609 35.81 -30.56 -12.57
C GLY A 609 34.65 -30.11 -11.68
N TYR A 610 34.49 -28.80 -11.45
CA TYR A 610 33.32 -28.22 -10.79
C TYR A 610 32.40 -27.53 -11.81
N VAL A 611 31.10 -27.75 -11.71
CA VAL A 611 30.07 -27.12 -12.56
C VAL A 611 29.28 -26.13 -11.72
N TRP A 612 29.36 -24.85 -12.09
CA TRP A 612 28.65 -23.77 -11.43
C TRP A 612 27.45 -23.33 -12.25
N PHE A 613 26.28 -23.25 -11.62
CA PHE A 613 25.14 -22.50 -12.13
C PHE A 613 25.09 -21.13 -11.44
N LEU A 614 25.22 -20.05 -12.22
CA LEU A 614 25.14 -18.67 -11.77
C LEU A 614 23.96 -17.95 -12.45
N PRO A 615 23.31 -16.98 -11.79
CA PRO A 615 22.27 -16.15 -12.40
C PRO A 615 22.79 -15.45 -13.65
N HIS A 616 22.00 -15.45 -14.73
CA HIS A 616 22.37 -14.74 -15.95
C HIS A 616 22.54 -13.23 -15.65
N ARG A 617 23.66 -12.66 -16.14
CA ARG A 617 23.96 -11.23 -16.01
C ARG A 617 23.81 -10.56 -17.38
N GLN A 618 23.12 -9.42 -17.42
CA GLN A 618 22.84 -8.69 -18.65
C GLN A 618 24.10 -8.02 -19.25
N THR A 619 25.14 -7.78 -18.45
CA THR A 619 26.39 -7.15 -18.89
C THR A 619 27.52 -8.17 -18.92
N ASP A 620 28.20 -8.31 -20.07
CA ASP A 620 29.36 -9.20 -20.24
C ASP A 620 30.59 -8.78 -19.40
N HIS A 621 30.48 -7.76 -18.54
CA HIS A 621 31.60 -7.16 -17.79
C HIS A 621 31.34 -7.04 -16.28
N TRP A 622 30.28 -7.66 -15.75
CA TRP A 622 29.91 -7.62 -14.32
C TRP A 622 31.07 -7.98 -13.36
N PHE A 623 31.94 -8.91 -13.76
CA PHE A 623 33.10 -9.35 -12.99
C PHE A 623 34.32 -8.39 -13.02
N THR A 624 34.26 -7.30 -13.80
CA THR A 624 35.41 -6.37 -13.98
C THR A 624 35.55 -5.34 -12.86
N SER A 625 34.50 -5.12 -12.05
CA SER A 625 34.57 -4.25 -10.88
C SER A 625 35.23 -4.98 -9.71
N VAL A 626 36.56 -4.84 -9.61
CA VAL A 626 37.42 -5.55 -8.65
C VAL A 626 37.54 -4.85 -7.29
N LYS A 627 37.01 -3.63 -7.12
CA LYS A 627 37.23 -2.79 -5.91
C LYS A 627 36.92 -3.48 -4.58
N ASP A 628 35.99 -4.43 -4.56
CA ASP A 628 35.53 -5.13 -3.36
C ASP A 628 36.16 -6.53 -3.18
N VAL A 629 36.97 -7.02 -4.13
CA VAL A 629 37.34 -8.44 -4.22
C VAL A 629 38.83 -8.65 -4.49
N ASN A 630 39.46 -9.52 -3.71
CA ASN A 630 40.90 -9.72 -3.67
C ASN A 630 41.42 -10.67 -4.79
N CYS A 631 40.90 -10.54 -6.02
CA CYS A 631 41.29 -11.28 -7.23
C CYS A 631 41.36 -10.33 -8.43
N ASN A 632 42.38 -10.46 -9.29
CA ASN A 632 42.48 -9.62 -10.49
C ASN A 632 41.53 -10.09 -11.62
N VAL A 633 41.29 -9.23 -12.62
CA VAL A 633 40.35 -9.52 -13.73
C VAL A 633 40.71 -10.80 -14.50
N LYS A 634 41.99 -11.13 -14.70
CA LYS A 634 42.39 -12.37 -15.38
C LYS A 634 42.07 -13.62 -14.55
N GLN A 635 42.23 -13.54 -13.23
CA GLN A 635 41.81 -14.60 -12.30
C GLN A 635 40.29 -14.74 -12.29
N MET A 636 39.54 -13.63 -12.27
CA MET A 636 38.08 -13.66 -12.35
C MET A 636 37.55 -14.28 -13.65
N ILE A 637 38.15 -13.98 -14.80
CA ILE A 637 37.80 -14.61 -16.07
C ILE A 637 37.96 -16.14 -15.98
N LYS A 638 39.11 -16.63 -15.47
CA LYS A 638 39.33 -18.07 -15.23
C LYS A 638 38.39 -18.68 -14.19
N ALA A 639 37.97 -17.90 -13.19
CA ALA A 639 37.07 -18.35 -12.15
C ALA A 639 35.67 -18.68 -12.71
N ILE A 640 35.18 -17.82 -13.61
CA ILE A 640 33.82 -17.92 -14.17
C ILE A 640 33.76 -18.70 -15.49
N ASP A 641 34.88 -19.02 -16.14
CA ASP A 641 34.84 -19.72 -17.44
C ASP A 641 34.22 -21.12 -17.32
N GLY A 642 33.33 -21.46 -18.25
CA GLY A 642 32.59 -22.72 -18.26
C GLY A 642 31.31 -22.78 -17.41
N HIS A 643 30.94 -21.72 -16.65
CA HIS A 643 29.70 -21.73 -15.87
C HIS A 643 28.44 -21.78 -16.75
N PHE A 644 27.35 -22.32 -16.18
CA PHE A 644 26.03 -22.32 -16.78
C PHE A 644 25.13 -21.25 -16.16
N SER A 645 24.17 -20.75 -16.93
CA SER A 645 23.12 -19.83 -16.47
C SER A 645 21.78 -20.21 -17.08
N LEU A 646 20.71 -19.98 -16.33
CA LEU A 646 19.34 -19.99 -16.85
C LEU A 646 18.89 -18.54 -17.09
N SER A 647 18.09 -18.32 -18.12
CA SER A 647 17.45 -17.04 -18.41
C SER A 647 16.12 -17.26 -19.11
N HIS A 648 15.11 -16.47 -18.76
CA HIS A 648 13.91 -16.34 -19.58
C HIS A 648 14.27 -15.83 -20.99
N ALA A 649 13.57 -16.31 -22.02
CA ALA A 649 13.76 -15.83 -23.38
C ALA A 649 13.19 -14.41 -23.53
N PHE A 650 14.08 -13.43 -23.71
CA PHE A 650 13.75 -12.01 -23.78
C PHE A 650 12.92 -11.61 -25.01
N PHE A 651 13.14 -12.31 -26.13
CA PHE A 651 12.54 -12.04 -27.42
C PHE A 651 12.07 -13.34 -28.06
N ALA A 652 10.97 -13.30 -28.80
CA ALA A 652 10.60 -14.38 -29.70
C ALA A 652 11.61 -14.51 -30.87
N PRO A 653 11.59 -15.62 -31.63
CA PRO A 653 12.39 -15.77 -32.83
C PRO A 653 12.16 -14.61 -33.81
N ASP A 654 13.24 -14.16 -34.45
CA ASP A 654 13.28 -12.94 -35.27
C ASP A 654 12.22 -12.89 -36.39
N ASN A 655 11.84 -14.05 -36.92
CA ASN A 655 10.88 -14.19 -38.02
C ASN A 655 9.42 -14.20 -37.56
N ASN A 656 9.13 -14.25 -36.25
CA ASN A 656 7.76 -14.28 -35.74
C ASN A 656 7.08 -12.92 -35.98
N THR A 657 5.83 -12.97 -36.45
CA THR A 657 4.98 -11.79 -36.64
C THR A 657 4.30 -11.40 -35.33
N MET A 658 4.35 -10.12 -35.01
CA MET A 658 3.73 -9.48 -33.85
C MET A 658 2.30 -8.99 -34.15
N GLN A 659 1.56 -8.58 -33.11
CA GLN A 659 0.22 -7.99 -33.18
C GLN A 659 0.08 -6.76 -34.11
N GLU A 660 1.18 -6.07 -34.40
CA GLU A 660 1.26 -4.94 -35.33
C GLU A 660 1.51 -5.35 -36.79
N ASN A 661 1.51 -6.64 -37.10
CA ASN A 661 1.83 -7.19 -38.42
C ASN A 661 3.25 -6.83 -38.92
N ILE A 662 4.20 -6.72 -37.98
CA ILE A 662 5.64 -6.60 -38.23
C ILE A 662 6.38 -7.78 -37.58
N THR A 663 7.58 -8.08 -38.05
CA THR A 663 8.43 -9.11 -37.43
C THR A 663 9.16 -8.60 -36.20
N VAL A 664 9.51 -9.51 -35.27
CA VAL A 664 10.37 -9.19 -34.11
C VAL A 664 11.70 -8.57 -34.55
N LYS A 665 12.26 -9.02 -35.68
CA LYS A 665 13.48 -8.45 -36.28
C LYS A 665 13.33 -7.00 -36.72
N GLU A 666 12.20 -6.63 -37.30
CA GLU A 666 11.90 -5.24 -37.68
C GLU A 666 11.64 -4.36 -36.46
N TRP A 667 10.99 -4.89 -35.43
CA TRP A 667 10.83 -4.20 -34.15
C TRP A 667 12.18 -3.92 -33.50
N LYS A 668 13.09 -4.91 -33.43
CA LYS A 668 14.46 -4.72 -32.89
C LYS A 668 15.23 -3.62 -33.62
N LYS A 669 15.17 -3.58 -34.96
CA LYS A 669 15.77 -2.50 -35.77
C LYS A 669 15.17 -1.12 -35.46
N LYS A 670 13.84 -1.02 -35.30
CA LYS A 670 13.18 0.24 -34.91
C LYS A 670 13.60 0.68 -33.51
N TYR A 671 13.74 -0.26 -32.58
CA TYR A 671 14.18 -0.02 -31.21
C TYR A 671 15.64 0.48 -31.15
N GLU A 672 16.55 -0.14 -31.89
CA GLU A 672 17.93 0.34 -32.07
C GLU A 672 17.98 1.75 -32.67
N LEU A 673 17.13 2.05 -33.66
CA LEU A 673 17.02 3.39 -34.25
C LEU A 673 16.57 4.44 -33.21
N GLU A 674 15.47 4.19 -32.49
CA GLU A 674 14.94 5.09 -31.45
C GLU A 674 15.94 5.31 -30.30
N LEU A 675 16.74 4.31 -29.95
CA LEU A 675 17.88 4.46 -29.02
C LEU A 675 18.92 5.45 -29.57
N THR A 676 19.37 5.28 -30.82
CA THR A 676 20.41 6.16 -31.41
C THR A 676 19.94 7.60 -31.59
N LEU A 677 18.67 7.82 -31.95
CA LEU A 677 18.09 9.16 -32.12
C LEU A 677 18.10 9.94 -30.80
N ASN A 678 17.66 9.32 -29.71
CA ASN A 678 17.64 9.95 -28.39
C ASN A 678 19.05 10.20 -27.82
N SER A 679 20.04 9.35 -28.17
CA SER A 679 21.45 9.53 -27.78
C SER A 679 22.16 10.75 -28.40
N THR A 680 21.53 11.48 -29.34
CA THR A 680 22.14 12.70 -29.92
C THR A 680 21.92 13.95 -29.07
N LYS A 681 20.95 13.94 -28.13
CA LYS A 681 20.66 15.10 -27.25
C LYS A 681 21.40 15.07 -25.91
N GLU A 682 21.81 13.90 -25.45
CA GLU A 682 22.55 13.72 -24.18
C GLU A 682 23.80 12.87 -24.42
N LYS A 683 24.95 13.36 -23.95
CA LYS A 683 26.28 12.76 -24.24
C LYS A 683 26.36 11.30 -23.75
N ASN A 684 26.79 10.41 -24.66
CA ASN A 684 27.23 9.03 -24.39
C ASN A 684 26.21 8.11 -23.70
N ILE A 685 25.20 7.64 -24.44
CA ILE A 685 24.27 6.59 -23.98
C ILE A 685 24.44 5.34 -24.87
N LYS A 686 24.88 4.23 -24.25
CA LYS A 686 24.79 2.85 -24.78
C LYS A 686 23.89 2.07 -23.84
N GLY A 687 22.82 1.46 -24.35
CA GLY A 687 21.83 0.82 -23.47
C GLY A 687 20.71 0.05 -24.17
N PHE A 688 21.03 -0.83 -25.12
CA PHE A 688 20.06 -1.83 -25.58
C PHE A 688 19.66 -2.70 -24.38
N SER A 689 18.36 -2.79 -24.08
CA SER A 689 17.86 -3.58 -22.95
C SER A 689 17.00 -4.74 -23.39
N ASN A 690 17.37 -5.93 -22.93
CA ASN A 690 16.60 -7.15 -23.17
C ASN A 690 15.20 -7.12 -22.53
N TYR A 691 14.99 -6.33 -21.46
CA TYR A 691 13.68 -6.18 -20.79
C TYR A 691 12.70 -5.25 -21.53
N ALA A 692 13.13 -4.57 -22.60
CA ALA A 692 12.27 -3.69 -23.37
C ALA A 692 11.10 -4.43 -24.03
N GLY A 693 11.30 -5.69 -24.46
CA GLY A 693 10.24 -6.53 -25.03
C GLY A 693 9.10 -6.82 -24.05
N TYR A 694 9.43 -7.23 -22.82
CA TYR A 694 8.44 -7.45 -21.76
C TYR A 694 7.66 -6.19 -21.40
N THR A 695 8.32 -5.03 -21.44
CA THR A 695 7.71 -3.72 -21.15
C THR A 695 6.78 -3.28 -22.29
N TYR A 696 7.18 -3.51 -23.53
CA TYR A 696 6.37 -3.29 -24.72
C TYR A 696 5.06 -4.08 -24.67
N ASP A 697 5.18 -5.38 -24.39
CA ASP A 697 4.05 -6.31 -24.33
C ASP A 697 3.14 -6.04 -23.12
N ALA A 698 3.69 -5.53 -21.99
CA ALA A 698 2.90 -5.16 -20.81
C ALA A 698 1.93 -4.01 -21.11
N ILE A 699 2.35 -3.01 -21.89
CA ILE A 699 1.48 -1.89 -22.29
C ILE A 699 0.44 -2.35 -23.31
N TRP A 700 0.79 -3.26 -24.22
CA TRP A 700 -0.21 -3.88 -25.12
C TRP A 700 -1.22 -4.74 -24.36
N ALA A 701 -0.82 -5.46 -23.31
CA ALA A 701 -1.74 -6.19 -22.44
C ALA A 701 -2.71 -5.25 -21.70
N TYR A 702 -2.21 -4.12 -21.15
CA TYR A 702 -3.06 -3.05 -20.62
C TYR A 702 -4.05 -2.53 -21.66
N ALA A 703 -3.58 -2.21 -22.87
CA ALA A 703 -4.42 -1.65 -23.93
C ALA A 703 -5.51 -2.62 -24.40
N TYR A 704 -5.20 -3.90 -24.62
CA TYR A 704 -6.21 -4.90 -25.01
C TYR A 704 -7.22 -5.19 -23.89
N ALA A 705 -6.78 -5.24 -22.63
CA ALA A 705 -7.69 -5.43 -21.50
C ALA A 705 -8.65 -4.21 -21.33
N LEU A 706 -8.14 -2.99 -21.56
CA LEU A 706 -8.90 -1.75 -21.47
C LEU A 706 -9.84 -1.57 -22.67
N ASP A 707 -9.40 -1.95 -23.87
CA ASP A 707 -10.22 -1.98 -25.09
C ASP A 707 -11.39 -2.97 -24.96
N GLY A 708 -11.16 -4.16 -24.39
CA GLY A 708 -12.23 -5.10 -24.05
C GLY A 708 -13.22 -4.54 -23.02
N LEU A 709 -12.71 -3.89 -21.97
CA LEU A 709 -13.53 -3.26 -20.93
C LEU A 709 -14.38 -2.10 -21.47
N THR A 710 -13.80 -1.22 -22.29
CA THR A 710 -14.50 -0.08 -22.91
C THR A 710 -15.56 -0.55 -23.90
N LYS A 711 -15.26 -1.54 -24.75
CA LYS A 711 -16.21 -2.15 -25.69
C LYS A 711 -17.37 -2.87 -25.01
N GLN A 712 -17.19 -3.39 -23.80
CA GLN A 712 -18.31 -3.91 -23.00
C GLN A 712 -19.14 -2.77 -22.37
N ASN A 713 -18.48 -1.76 -21.81
CA ASN A 713 -19.14 -0.62 -21.18
C ASN A 713 -18.20 0.59 -21.13
N HIS A 714 -18.50 1.62 -21.92
CA HIS A 714 -17.70 2.85 -22.02
C HIS A 714 -17.62 3.63 -20.68
N SER A 715 -18.62 3.50 -19.79
CA SER A 715 -18.59 4.14 -18.45
C SER A 715 -17.60 3.51 -17.47
N SER A 716 -17.04 2.33 -17.79
CA SER A 716 -16.04 1.64 -16.96
C SER A 716 -14.80 2.49 -16.70
N VAL A 717 -14.39 3.34 -17.65
CA VAL A 717 -13.20 4.19 -17.52
C VAL A 717 -13.31 5.19 -16.37
N ALA A 718 -14.51 5.70 -16.09
CA ALA A 718 -14.76 6.60 -14.96
C ALA A 718 -14.82 5.87 -13.59
N SER A 719 -14.68 4.54 -13.58
CA SER A 719 -14.82 3.69 -12.40
C SER A 719 -13.72 2.62 -12.28
N LEU A 720 -12.56 2.82 -12.93
CA LEU A 720 -11.46 1.84 -13.01
C LEU A 720 -11.03 1.27 -11.64
N HIS A 721 -11.07 2.08 -10.59
CA HIS A 721 -10.72 1.73 -9.21
C HIS A 721 -11.92 1.33 -8.33
N SER A 722 -13.07 1.02 -8.94
CA SER A 722 -14.20 0.43 -8.21
C SER A 722 -14.05 -1.10 -8.14
N PRO A 723 -14.41 -1.76 -7.03
CA PRO A 723 -14.21 -3.20 -6.85
C PRO A 723 -14.82 -4.08 -7.95
N ASN A 724 -15.90 -3.63 -8.59
CA ASN A 724 -16.56 -4.34 -9.68
C ASN A 724 -15.80 -4.17 -11.00
N THR A 725 -15.52 -2.93 -11.40
CA THR A 725 -14.81 -2.62 -12.66
C THR A 725 -13.39 -3.20 -12.65
N THR A 726 -12.65 -3.12 -11.54
CA THR A 726 -11.31 -3.72 -11.45
C THR A 726 -11.36 -5.25 -11.61
N LYS A 727 -12.37 -5.93 -11.05
CA LYS A 727 -12.57 -7.38 -11.27
C LYS A 727 -12.88 -7.70 -12.73
N GLN A 728 -13.68 -6.88 -13.42
CA GLN A 728 -13.96 -7.04 -14.85
C GLN A 728 -12.70 -6.79 -15.70
N PHE A 729 -11.94 -5.74 -15.38
CA PHE A 729 -10.70 -5.39 -16.06
C PHE A 729 -9.65 -6.51 -15.96
N VAL A 730 -9.48 -7.08 -14.75
CA VAL A 730 -8.65 -8.27 -14.52
C VAL A 730 -9.14 -9.48 -15.32
N LYS A 731 -10.45 -9.69 -15.43
CA LYS A 731 -11.04 -10.77 -16.25
C LYS A 731 -10.78 -10.57 -17.75
N PHE A 732 -10.69 -9.32 -18.23
CA PHE A 732 -10.24 -9.04 -19.60
C PHE A 732 -8.74 -9.28 -19.77
N LEU A 733 -7.91 -8.88 -18.80
CA LEU A 733 -6.47 -9.17 -18.81
C LEU A 733 -6.19 -10.68 -18.86
N GLN A 734 -6.88 -11.49 -18.06
CA GLN A 734 -6.74 -12.96 -18.09
C GLN A 734 -7.12 -13.58 -19.45
N LYS A 735 -7.96 -12.88 -20.23
CA LYS A 735 -8.39 -13.27 -21.58
C LYS A 735 -7.51 -12.68 -22.70
N THR A 736 -6.54 -11.80 -22.43
CA THR A 736 -5.68 -11.29 -23.50
C THR A 736 -4.84 -12.43 -24.06
N ASN A 737 -4.97 -12.65 -25.37
CA ASN A 737 -4.19 -13.60 -26.15
C ASN A 737 -3.69 -12.87 -27.40
N PHE A 738 -2.37 -12.65 -27.51
CA PHE A 738 -1.73 -12.06 -28.69
C PHE A 738 -0.24 -12.44 -28.78
N SER A 739 0.34 -12.37 -29.97
CA SER A 739 1.79 -12.58 -30.17
C SER A 739 2.54 -11.26 -30.06
N GLY A 740 3.27 -11.07 -28.96
CA GLY A 740 4.08 -9.87 -28.68
C GLY A 740 5.56 -10.00 -29.08
N VAL A 741 6.35 -8.99 -28.74
CA VAL A 741 7.81 -8.92 -28.98
C VAL A 741 8.55 -10.05 -28.26
N SER A 742 8.15 -10.33 -27.02
CA SER A 742 8.68 -11.41 -26.19
C SER A 742 8.02 -12.77 -26.47
N GLY A 743 7.21 -12.88 -27.54
CA GLY A 743 6.42 -14.05 -27.88
C GLY A 743 5.00 -14.03 -27.35
N HIS A 744 4.32 -15.17 -27.43
CA HIS A 744 2.89 -15.30 -27.13
C HIS A 744 2.54 -14.86 -25.71
N ILE A 745 1.58 -13.93 -25.57
CA ILE A 745 1.13 -13.34 -24.31
C ILE A 745 -0.22 -13.96 -23.95
N GLN A 746 -0.23 -14.76 -22.88
CA GLN A 746 -1.44 -15.32 -22.26
C GLN A 746 -1.18 -15.51 -20.75
N PHE A 747 -2.17 -15.21 -19.92
CA PHE A 747 -2.04 -15.29 -18.44
C PHE A 747 -2.76 -16.48 -17.79
N SER A 748 -3.73 -17.11 -18.47
CA SER A 748 -4.25 -18.45 -18.11
C SER A 748 -4.56 -18.67 -16.62
N ASN A 749 -5.39 -17.78 -16.04
CA ASN A 749 -5.73 -17.70 -14.61
C ASN A 749 -4.56 -17.44 -13.61
N GLY A 750 -3.30 -17.58 -14.04
CA GLY A 750 -2.11 -17.22 -13.26
C GLY A 750 -1.79 -15.72 -13.28
N SER A 751 -0.71 -15.33 -12.60
CA SER A 751 -0.18 -13.95 -12.58
C SER A 751 0.98 -13.71 -13.55
N SER A 752 1.53 -14.78 -14.15
CA SER A 752 2.84 -14.76 -14.82
C SER A 752 2.74 -15.29 -16.24
N LYS A 753 3.56 -14.75 -17.14
CA LYS A 753 3.67 -15.25 -18.52
C LYS A 753 4.39 -16.61 -18.55
N PHE A 754 3.96 -17.47 -19.48
CA PHE A 754 4.69 -18.68 -19.87
C PHE A 754 5.74 -18.31 -20.93
N ILE A 755 7.01 -18.53 -20.61
CA ILE A 755 8.17 -18.16 -21.44
C ILE A 755 9.10 -19.37 -21.59
N PRO A 756 9.67 -19.62 -22.79
CA PRO A 756 10.80 -20.53 -22.95
C PRO A 756 12.00 -20.10 -22.11
N ILE A 757 12.76 -21.06 -21.60
CA ILE A 757 13.94 -20.81 -20.75
C ILE A 757 15.18 -21.27 -21.51
N ASN A 758 16.12 -20.34 -21.70
CA ASN A 758 17.40 -20.59 -22.33
C ASN A 758 18.41 -21.07 -21.29
N ILE A 759 19.10 -22.16 -21.61
CA ILE A 759 20.28 -22.63 -20.90
C ILE A 759 21.49 -22.07 -21.63
N MET A 760 22.32 -21.31 -20.94
CA MET A 760 23.50 -20.66 -21.50
C MET A 760 24.78 -21.15 -20.83
N GLN A 761 25.86 -21.22 -21.60
CA GLN A 761 27.21 -21.44 -21.11
C GLN A 761 28.05 -20.19 -21.34
N TRP A 762 28.83 -19.81 -20.34
CA TRP A 762 29.82 -18.74 -20.45
C TRP A 762 31.17 -19.30 -20.89
N LEU A 763 31.68 -18.82 -22.03
CA LEU A 763 32.98 -19.25 -22.58
C LEU A 763 33.69 -18.07 -23.24
N GLY A 764 34.93 -17.81 -22.84
CA GLY A 764 35.81 -16.87 -23.54
C GLY A 764 35.24 -15.45 -23.60
N ASN A 765 34.68 -14.99 -22.46
CA ASN A 765 34.08 -13.67 -22.30
C ASN A 765 32.78 -13.43 -23.12
N LYS A 766 32.01 -14.48 -23.43
CA LYS A 766 30.67 -14.40 -24.03
C LYS A 766 29.76 -15.52 -23.50
N SER A 767 28.47 -15.24 -23.32
CA SER A 767 27.44 -16.27 -23.15
C SER A 767 26.98 -16.84 -24.49
N ARG A 768 26.79 -18.17 -24.56
CA ARG A 768 26.19 -18.89 -25.71
C ARG A 768 25.00 -19.72 -25.24
N ILE A 769 23.92 -19.77 -26.00
CA ILE A 769 22.80 -20.67 -25.72
C ILE A 769 23.22 -22.10 -26.10
N ILE A 770 23.15 -23.02 -25.13
CA ILE A 770 23.47 -24.45 -25.29
C ILE A 770 22.24 -25.35 -25.21
N GLY A 771 21.07 -24.79 -24.88
CA GLY A 771 19.80 -25.51 -24.90
C GLY A 771 18.61 -24.58 -24.62
N THR A 772 17.42 -25.04 -24.95
CA THR A 772 16.16 -24.31 -24.73
C THR A 772 15.12 -25.27 -24.17
N PHE A 773 14.44 -24.83 -23.10
CA PHE A 773 13.30 -25.51 -22.51
C PHE A 773 12.01 -24.82 -22.97
N GLU A 774 11.09 -25.58 -23.57
CA GLU A 774 9.80 -25.08 -24.04
C GLU A 774 8.66 -25.66 -23.18
N PRO A 775 7.84 -24.82 -22.51
CA PRO A 775 6.68 -25.29 -21.76
C PRO A 775 5.60 -25.85 -22.70
N LYS A 776 4.88 -26.90 -22.26
CA LYS A 776 3.75 -27.43 -23.00
C LYS A 776 2.50 -26.59 -22.70
N ILE A 777 1.73 -26.25 -23.73
CA ILE A 777 0.52 -25.42 -23.61
C ILE A 777 -0.67 -26.21 -24.18
N ASP A 778 -1.58 -26.69 -23.31
CA ASP A 778 -2.80 -27.42 -23.69
C ASP A 778 -4.05 -26.66 -23.19
N ASN A 779 -4.99 -26.33 -24.09
CA ASN A 779 -6.33 -25.80 -23.77
C ASN A 779 -6.38 -24.79 -22.59
N ASP A 780 -5.70 -23.65 -22.77
CA ASP A 780 -5.58 -22.55 -21.79
C ASP A 780 -4.87 -22.89 -20.46
N THR A 781 -4.32 -24.09 -20.29
CA THR A 781 -3.43 -24.45 -19.18
C THR A 781 -2.04 -24.83 -19.69
N ALA A 782 -1.01 -24.11 -19.25
CA ALA A 782 0.36 -24.41 -19.61
C ALA A 782 1.06 -25.14 -18.45
N ASP A 783 1.67 -26.29 -18.78
CA ASP A 783 2.28 -27.21 -17.83
C ASP A 783 3.80 -27.27 -18.07
N TYR A 784 4.54 -26.76 -17.10
CA TYR A 784 6.01 -26.81 -17.08
C TYR A 784 6.56 -28.21 -16.76
N SER A 785 5.79 -29.10 -16.12
CA SER A 785 6.26 -30.46 -15.82
C SER A 785 6.31 -31.34 -17.09
N ALA A 786 5.37 -31.10 -18.00
CA ALA A 786 5.27 -31.71 -19.33
C ALA A 786 6.08 -30.98 -20.44
N GLY A 787 6.80 -29.91 -20.11
CA GLY A 787 7.63 -29.17 -21.07
C GLY A 787 8.84 -29.98 -21.57
N ASN A 788 9.31 -29.63 -22.77
CA ASN A 788 10.38 -30.35 -23.47
C ASN A 788 11.73 -29.62 -23.35
N LEU A 789 12.80 -30.38 -23.11
CA LEU A 789 14.17 -29.86 -23.06
C LEU A 789 14.92 -30.22 -24.34
N THR A 790 15.30 -29.20 -25.12
CA THR A 790 16.25 -29.34 -26.21
C THR A 790 17.65 -28.96 -25.71
N LEU A 791 18.63 -29.86 -25.83
CA LEU A 791 20.01 -29.64 -25.39
C LEU A 791 20.97 -29.89 -26.56
N TYR A 792 21.76 -28.88 -26.91
CA TYR A 792 22.75 -28.95 -27.98
C TYR A 792 24.08 -29.48 -27.42
N GLU A 793 24.13 -30.77 -27.08
CA GLU A 793 25.30 -31.39 -26.41
C GLU A 793 26.62 -31.14 -27.14
N ASN A 794 26.61 -31.12 -28.48
CA ASN A 794 27.76 -30.81 -29.33
C ASN A 794 28.28 -29.35 -29.21
N GLN A 795 27.53 -28.45 -28.57
CA GLN A 795 27.91 -27.06 -28.34
C GLN A 795 28.41 -26.81 -26.91
N ILE A 796 28.26 -27.78 -26.01
CA ILE A 796 28.76 -27.69 -24.63
C ILE A 796 30.26 -27.96 -24.62
N THR A 797 31.06 -26.98 -24.21
CA THR A 797 32.51 -27.17 -24.06
C THR A 797 32.84 -27.48 -22.61
N TRP A 798 33.42 -28.64 -22.35
CA TRP A 798 33.92 -28.99 -21.02
C TRP A 798 35.38 -28.57 -20.89
N LEU A 799 35.70 -27.80 -19.85
CA LEU A 799 37.07 -27.37 -19.55
C LEU A 799 37.84 -28.37 -18.67
N TYR A 800 37.16 -29.43 -18.21
CA TYR A 800 37.75 -30.50 -17.41
C TYR A 800 38.46 -31.53 -18.34
N PRO A 801 39.69 -31.99 -18.03
CA PRO A 801 40.47 -32.83 -18.94
C PRO A 801 39.80 -34.12 -19.40
N ASP A 802 38.99 -34.78 -18.54
CA ASP A 802 38.32 -36.04 -18.87
C ASP A 802 36.93 -35.84 -19.52
N GLY A 803 36.59 -34.61 -19.95
CA GLY A 803 35.30 -34.27 -20.56
C GLY A 803 34.22 -33.91 -19.52
N LYS A 804 33.04 -34.54 -19.58
CA LYS A 804 31.91 -34.21 -18.68
C LYS A 804 32.30 -34.52 -17.22
N PRO A 805 32.28 -33.55 -16.30
CA PRO A 805 32.63 -33.79 -14.89
C PRO A 805 31.71 -34.82 -14.21
N PRO A 806 32.27 -35.68 -13.33
CA PRO A 806 31.47 -36.54 -12.45
C PRO A 806 30.78 -35.72 -11.36
N ASP A 807 29.65 -36.21 -10.83
CA ASP A 807 28.89 -35.55 -9.75
C ASP A 807 29.50 -35.73 -8.35
N GLY A 808 30.70 -36.31 -8.27
CA GLY A 808 31.44 -36.53 -7.02
C GLY A 808 31.05 -37.81 -6.26
N MET A 809 30.27 -38.71 -6.86
CA MET A 809 30.05 -40.06 -6.35
C MET A 809 31.37 -40.84 -6.32
N GLN A 810 31.79 -41.33 -5.15
CA GLN A 810 32.94 -42.24 -5.05
C GLN A 810 32.54 -43.62 -5.60
N ILE A 811 33.41 -44.20 -6.42
CA ILE A 811 33.35 -45.62 -6.76
C ILE A 811 33.59 -46.40 -5.45
N GLU A 812 32.80 -47.46 -5.23
CA GLU A 812 32.88 -48.27 -4.01
C GLU A 812 34.32 -48.76 -3.74
N PRO A 813 34.80 -48.71 -2.48
CA PRO A 813 36.16 -49.11 -2.16
C PRO A 813 36.39 -50.61 -2.43
N PRO A 814 37.64 -51.01 -2.76
CA PRO A 814 37.94 -52.41 -3.07
C PRO A 814 37.62 -53.34 -1.89
N CYS A 815 37.05 -54.51 -2.22
CA CYS A 815 36.57 -55.53 -1.28
C CYS A 815 37.56 -55.84 -0.14
N PHE A 816 37.32 -55.26 1.05
CA PHE A 816 38.17 -55.42 2.24
C PHE A 816 38.30 -56.89 2.69
N VAL A 817 37.31 -57.73 2.33
CA VAL A 817 37.23 -59.17 2.62
C VAL A 817 37.64 -60.06 1.44
N ALA A 818 38.46 -59.57 0.50
CA ALA A 818 38.93 -60.34 -0.65
C ALA A 818 39.53 -61.73 -0.28
N GLY A 819 40.25 -61.84 0.84
CA GLY A 819 40.76 -63.12 1.34
C GLY A 819 39.66 -64.07 1.84
N PHE A 820 38.62 -63.54 2.48
CA PHE A 820 37.49 -64.31 3.01
C PHE A 820 36.55 -64.77 1.88
N ALA A 821 36.28 -63.91 0.90
CA ALA A 821 35.57 -64.25 -0.32
C ALA A 821 36.27 -65.35 -1.12
N LYS A 822 37.61 -65.29 -1.21
CA LYS A 822 38.43 -66.32 -1.87
C LYS A 822 38.50 -67.64 -1.08
N MET A 823 38.42 -67.59 0.25
CA MET A 823 38.36 -68.79 1.11
C MET A 823 37.01 -69.53 0.99
N LEU A 824 35.90 -68.79 0.83
CA LEU A 824 34.56 -69.35 0.66
C LEU A 824 34.19 -69.65 -0.81
N ASN A 825 35.02 -69.20 -1.76
CA ASN A 825 34.77 -69.28 -3.21
C ASN A 825 33.42 -68.66 -3.63
N THR A 826 33.08 -67.51 -3.05
CA THR A 826 31.84 -66.77 -3.30
C THR A 826 32.11 -65.30 -3.68
N GLU A 827 31.17 -64.68 -4.38
CA GLU A 827 31.24 -63.24 -4.70
C GLU A 827 31.29 -62.35 -3.45
N CYS A 828 31.93 -61.18 -3.56
CA CYS A 828 32.24 -60.32 -2.40
C CYS A 828 30.99 -59.89 -1.62
N HIS A 829 29.87 -59.63 -2.30
CA HIS A 829 28.61 -59.26 -1.63
C HIS A 829 28.05 -60.42 -0.78
N VAL A 830 28.17 -61.66 -1.24
CA VAL A 830 27.78 -62.86 -0.46
C VAL A 830 28.72 -63.08 0.72
N ALA A 831 30.04 -62.90 0.51
CA ALA A 831 31.02 -62.99 1.58
C ALA A 831 30.82 -61.92 2.67
N ILE A 832 30.42 -60.70 2.29
CA ILE A 832 30.03 -59.63 3.22
C ILE A 832 28.75 -60.01 3.99
N VAL A 833 27.73 -60.57 3.33
CA VAL A 833 26.52 -61.03 4.01
C VAL A 833 26.83 -62.15 5.02
N ILE A 834 27.67 -63.13 4.67
CA ILE A 834 28.07 -64.21 5.59
C ILE A 834 28.91 -63.65 6.76
N ALA A 835 29.87 -62.77 6.49
CA ALA A 835 30.64 -62.08 7.52
C ALA A 835 29.74 -61.24 8.44
N ASN A 836 28.72 -60.59 7.90
CA ASN A 836 27.74 -59.82 8.66
C ASN A 836 26.78 -60.71 9.45
N ILE A 837 26.40 -61.91 8.99
CA ILE A 837 25.58 -62.85 9.78
C ILE A 837 26.37 -63.38 10.98
N ILE A 838 27.64 -63.75 10.78
CA ILE A 838 28.54 -64.16 11.87
C ILE A 838 28.82 -62.97 12.81
N GLY A 839 29.07 -61.79 12.23
CA GLY A 839 29.24 -60.52 12.94
C GLY A 839 28.02 -60.13 13.75
N ILE A 840 26.80 -60.32 13.23
CA ILE A 840 25.52 -60.08 13.92
C ILE A 840 25.30 -61.14 15.00
N GLY A 841 25.67 -62.40 14.80
CA GLY A 841 25.62 -63.42 15.85
C GLY A 841 26.53 -63.08 17.04
N ILE A 842 27.76 -62.66 16.76
CA ILE A 842 28.72 -62.19 17.77
C ILE A 842 28.27 -60.86 18.38
N LEU A 843 27.72 -59.95 17.58
CA LEU A 843 27.17 -58.67 18.05
C LEU A 843 25.94 -58.90 18.92
N ILE A 844 25.07 -59.87 18.65
CA ILE A 844 23.94 -60.23 19.50
C ILE A 844 24.45 -60.84 20.81
N LEU A 845 25.48 -61.69 20.79
CA LEU A 845 26.09 -62.22 22.01
C LEU A 845 26.73 -61.09 22.86
N ILE A 846 27.47 -60.19 22.21
CA ILE A 846 28.07 -58.99 22.82
C ILE A 846 26.97 -58.02 23.27
N LEU A 847 25.85 -57.89 22.55
CA LEU A 847 24.71 -57.05 22.93
C LEU A 847 23.92 -57.68 24.08
N ILE A 848 23.89 -59.00 24.25
CA ILE A 848 23.32 -59.65 25.43
C ILE A 848 24.23 -59.42 26.64
N VAL A 849 25.55 -59.60 26.51
CA VAL A 849 26.51 -59.32 27.58
C VAL A 849 26.56 -57.83 27.90
N CYS A 850 26.56 -56.97 26.89
CA CYS A 850 26.44 -55.52 27.04
C CYS A 850 25.06 -55.14 27.56
N PHE A 851 23.96 -55.82 27.24
CA PHE A 851 22.65 -55.56 27.83
C PHE A 851 22.61 -55.97 29.30
N LEU A 852 23.32 -57.03 29.70
CA LEU A 852 23.49 -57.39 31.12
C LEU A 852 24.37 -56.36 31.86
N ILE A 853 25.46 -55.89 31.25
CA ILE A 853 26.35 -54.86 31.82
C ILE A 853 25.70 -53.47 31.80
N ILE A 854 24.96 -53.13 30.75
CA ILE A 854 24.17 -51.91 30.60
C ILE A 854 23.02 -51.97 31.58
N LYS A 855 22.27 -53.07 31.70
CA LYS A 855 21.25 -53.25 32.76
C LYS A 855 21.88 -53.06 34.14
N HIS A 856 23.01 -53.69 34.43
CA HIS A 856 23.69 -53.51 35.72
C HIS A 856 24.19 -52.06 35.96
N ARG A 857 24.63 -51.35 34.91
CA ARG A 857 25.00 -49.92 34.96
C ARG A 857 23.80 -48.97 34.94
N TYR A 858 22.69 -49.38 34.35
CA TYR A 858 21.42 -48.68 34.24
C TYR A 858 20.71 -48.76 35.58
N ASP A 859 20.60 -49.95 36.19
CA ASP A 859 20.17 -50.12 37.59
C ASP A 859 21.02 -49.27 38.55
N LYS A 860 22.33 -49.18 38.32
CA LYS A 860 23.24 -48.32 39.10
C LYS A 860 23.08 -46.82 38.81
N LYS A 861 22.67 -46.43 37.60
CA LYS A 861 22.41 -45.04 37.19
C LYS A 861 21.00 -44.59 37.62
N VAL A 862 20.00 -45.45 37.49
CA VAL A 862 18.63 -45.28 38.00
C VAL A 862 18.66 -45.12 39.51
N ARG A 863 19.43 -45.91 40.26
CA ARG A 863 19.68 -45.68 41.71
C ARG A 863 20.36 -44.34 42.03
N LEU A 864 21.02 -43.69 41.06
CA LEU A 864 21.59 -42.35 41.22
C LEU A 864 20.56 -41.26 40.87
N THR A 865 19.78 -41.46 39.80
CA THR A 865 18.64 -40.58 39.43
C THR A 865 17.54 -40.61 40.49
N GLN A 866 17.28 -41.77 41.09
CA GLN A 866 16.35 -41.96 42.20
C GLN A 866 16.80 -41.16 43.43
N LYS A 867 18.10 -41.17 43.78
CA LYS A 867 18.65 -40.28 44.82
C LYS A 867 18.56 -38.80 44.47
N TYR A 868 18.58 -38.45 43.18
CA TYR A 868 18.38 -37.07 42.73
C TYR A 868 16.90 -36.65 42.84
N MET A 869 15.96 -37.56 42.54
CA MET A 869 14.51 -37.38 42.74
C MET A 869 14.13 -37.32 44.22
N GLU A 870 14.71 -38.18 45.05
CA GLU A 870 14.60 -38.13 46.53
C GLU A 870 15.12 -36.79 47.07
N SER A 871 16.23 -36.25 46.54
CA SER A 871 16.75 -34.93 46.93
C SER A 871 15.90 -33.74 46.44
N LEU A 872 14.98 -33.97 45.51
CA LEU A 872 14.01 -33.00 45.01
C LEU A 872 12.60 -33.19 45.63
N GLY A 873 12.41 -34.21 46.48
CA GLY A 873 11.15 -34.47 47.19
C GLY A 873 10.03 -35.09 46.34
N ILE A 874 10.33 -35.64 45.16
CA ILE A 874 9.34 -36.24 44.26
C ILE A 874 9.60 -37.75 44.18
N ASP A 875 8.88 -38.52 45.00
CA ASP A 875 8.84 -39.98 44.92
C ASP A 875 7.61 -40.42 44.10
N LEU A 876 7.85 -41.05 42.94
CA LEU A 876 6.82 -41.44 41.99
C LEU A 876 6.52 -42.96 42.00
N LEU A 877 7.06 -43.71 42.96
CA LEU A 877 6.94 -45.19 43.01
C LEU A 877 6.27 -45.74 44.27
N SER A 878 5.84 -44.90 45.21
CA SER A 878 4.94 -45.30 46.28
C SER A 878 3.49 -45.36 45.79
N VAL A 879 3.03 -46.57 45.41
CA VAL A 879 1.59 -46.85 45.25
C VAL A 879 0.95 -46.91 46.64
N GLY A 880 0.64 -45.73 47.18
CA GLY A 880 0.04 -45.48 48.49
C GLY A 880 -0.18 -43.98 48.68
N PRO A 881 -1.21 -43.54 49.42
CA PRO A 881 -1.68 -42.16 49.34
C PRO A 881 -0.73 -41.16 50.03
N ILE A 882 0.05 -40.42 49.23
CA ILE A 882 0.81 -39.24 49.68
C ILE A 882 0.06 -37.96 49.23
N PRO A 883 -0.38 -37.05 50.14
CA PRO A 883 -1.38 -36.04 49.81
C PRO A 883 -0.77 -34.67 49.39
N SER A 884 0.16 -34.65 48.44
CA SER A 884 0.90 -33.41 48.06
C SER A 884 0.86 -33.00 46.58
N LEU A 885 0.33 -33.85 45.69
CA LEU A 885 0.04 -33.47 44.30
C LEU A 885 -1.46 -33.23 44.05
N ASP A 886 -2.36 -33.90 44.75
CA ASP A 886 -3.82 -33.79 44.52
C ASP A 886 -4.42 -32.41 44.84
N THR A 887 -3.76 -31.56 45.64
CA THR A 887 -4.28 -30.19 45.92
C THR A 887 -4.09 -29.23 44.75
N TRP A 888 -3.07 -29.46 43.91
CA TRP A 888 -2.76 -28.63 42.75
C TRP A 888 -3.10 -29.32 41.43
N GLU A 889 -3.33 -30.64 41.42
CA GLU A 889 -3.72 -31.39 40.23
C GLU A 889 -5.16 -31.07 39.83
N ILE A 890 -5.34 -30.61 38.60
CA ILE A 890 -6.64 -30.29 38.01
C ILE A 890 -6.92 -31.27 36.88
N SER A 891 -8.14 -31.82 36.86
CA SER A 891 -8.61 -32.69 35.78
C SER A 891 -8.56 -31.94 34.45
N LYS A 892 -7.98 -32.53 33.41
CA LYS A 892 -7.74 -31.86 32.13
C LYS A 892 -9.04 -31.41 31.44
N GLU A 893 -10.14 -32.09 31.73
CA GLU A 893 -11.51 -31.79 31.30
C GLU A 893 -12.05 -30.49 31.93
N LYS A 894 -11.45 -30.02 33.03
CA LYS A 894 -11.74 -28.72 33.66
C LYS A 894 -10.88 -27.59 33.09
N VAL A 895 -10.09 -27.83 32.04
CA VAL A 895 -9.18 -26.85 31.43
C VAL A 895 -9.47 -26.72 29.93
N VAL A 896 -9.97 -25.56 29.52
CA VAL A 896 -10.25 -25.23 28.12
C VAL A 896 -9.11 -24.39 27.58
N ILE A 897 -8.41 -24.90 26.57
CA ILE A 897 -7.31 -24.19 25.90
C ILE A 897 -7.85 -23.45 24.67
N ASN A 898 -7.57 -22.16 24.59
CA ASN A 898 -7.98 -21.26 23.52
C ASN A 898 -6.76 -20.92 22.62
N ARG A 899 -6.46 -19.62 22.44
CA ARG A 899 -5.37 -19.15 21.57
C ARG A 899 -3.99 -19.35 22.18
N LYS A 900 -2.99 -19.58 21.33
CA LYS A 900 -1.56 -19.47 21.68
C LYS A 900 -1.25 -18.02 22.11
N LEU A 901 -0.50 -17.84 23.20
CA LEU A 901 -0.02 -16.54 23.69
C LEU A 901 1.45 -16.32 23.36
N GLY A 902 2.26 -17.39 23.38
CA GLY A 902 3.69 -17.33 23.12
C GLY A 902 4.32 -18.71 23.01
N GLU A 903 5.57 -18.76 22.57
CA GLU A 903 6.40 -19.96 22.49
C GLU A 903 7.83 -19.56 22.82
N GLY A 904 8.55 -20.42 23.54
CA GLY A 904 9.95 -20.20 23.89
C GLY A 904 10.68 -21.50 24.18
N ALA A 905 11.89 -21.40 24.74
CA ALA A 905 12.77 -22.54 25.01
C ALA A 905 12.12 -23.63 25.89
N PHE A 906 11.23 -23.25 26.80
CA PHE A 906 10.58 -24.17 27.76
C PHE A 906 9.18 -24.67 27.31
N GLY A 907 8.82 -24.48 26.03
CA GLY A 907 7.56 -24.93 25.45
C GLY A 907 6.63 -23.80 24.99
N THR A 908 5.34 -24.12 24.89
CA THR A 908 4.30 -23.21 24.35
C THR A 908 3.35 -22.78 25.46
N VAL A 909 2.99 -21.49 25.48
CA VAL A 909 1.99 -20.94 26.40
C VAL A 909 0.71 -20.62 25.63
N TYR A 910 -0.42 -21.10 26.13
CA TYR A 910 -1.75 -20.81 25.62
C TYR A 910 -2.55 -20.00 26.65
N GLY A 911 -3.56 -19.26 26.19
CA GLY A 911 -4.58 -18.68 27.04
C GLY A 911 -5.76 -19.64 27.09
N GLY A 912 -6.43 -19.71 28.23
CA GLY A 912 -7.53 -20.63 28.43
C GLY A 912 -8.39 -20.25 29.61
N GLU A 913 -9.30 -21.14 29.97
CA GLU A 913 -10.14 -21.05 31.15
C GLU A 913 -10.01 -22.34 31.95
N ALA A 914 -9.90 -22.25 33.28
CA ALA A 914 -9.87 -23.41 34.15
C ALA A 914 -10.98 -23.29 35.21
N TYR A 915 -11.69 -24.40 35.44
CA TYR A 915 -12.77 -24.48 36.42
C TYR A 915 -12.26 -24.91 37.79
N PHE A 916 -12.36 -24.01 38.77
CA PHE A 916 -12.05 -24.24 40.17
C PHE A 916 -13.35 -24.34 40.96
N ASN A 917 -13.51 -25.38 41.78
CA ASN A 917 -14.77 -25.63 42.50
C ASN A 917 -15.25 -24.43 43.36
N GLU A 918 -14.33 -23.63 43.88
CA GLU A 918 -14.62 -22.47 44.74
C GLU A 918 -14.71 -21.12 43.99
N LYS A 919 -14.09 -21.01 42.80
CA LYS A 919 -13.95 -19.74 42.05
C LYS A 919 -14.69 -19.74 40.71
N GLY A 920 -15.27 -20.87 40.30
CA GLY A 920 -15.88 -21.05 38.98
C GLY A 920 -14.83 -21.11 37.86
N TRP A 921 -15.23 -20.70 36.65
CA TRP A 921 -14.31 -20.55 35.52
C TRP A 921 -13.46 -19.29 35.69
N VAL A 922 -12.14 -19.46 35.68
CA VAL A 922 -11.16 -18.38 35.79
C VAL A 922 -10.29 -18.38 34.54
N ALA A 923 -9.97 -17.19 34.01
CA ALA A 923 -9.04 -17.04 32.90
C ALA A 923 -7.60 -17.38 33.34
N VAL A 924 -6.94 -18.27 32.59
CA VAL A 924 -5.62 -18.82 32.93
C VAL A 924 -4.65 -18.78 31.75
N ALA A 925 -3.35 -18.83 32.05
CA ALA A 925 -2.30 -19.15 31.11
C ALA A 925 -1.86 -20.61 31.31
N VAL A 926 -1.78 -21.38 30.23
CA VAL A 926 -1.47 -22.82 30.25
C VAL A 926 -0.15 -23.05 29.50
N LYS A 927 0.93 -23.34 30.25
CA LYS A 927 2.24 -23.74 29.70
C LYS A 927 2.21 -25.25 29.40
N THR A 928 2.71 -25.66 28.24
CA THR A 928 2.80 -27.06 27.81
C THR A 928 4.10 -27.32 27.05
N LEU A 929 4.63 -28.54 27.17
CA LEU A 929 5.79 -28.99 26.37
C LEU A 929 5.40 -29.29 24.93
N LYS A 930 6.42 -29.34 24.05
CA LYS A 930 6.28 -29.71 22.64
C LYS A 930 6.14 -31.22 22.50
N VAL A 931 5.45 -31.67 21.46
CA VAL A 931 5.35 -33.11 21.13
C VAL A 931 6.76 -33.61 20.78
N GLY A 932 7.22 -34.65 21.46
CA GLY A 932 8.58 -35.19 21.31
C GLY A 932 9.63 -34.66 22.29
N SER A 933 9.28 -33.80 23.26
CA SER A 933 10.21 -33.33 24.29
C SER A 933 10.87 -34.47 25.09
N THR A 934 12.15 -34.32 25.34
CA THR A 934 13.03 -35.24 26.07
C THR A 934 12.62 -35.40 27.54
N THR A 935 13.12 -36.46 28.19
CA THR A 935 12.92 -36.68 29.63
C THR A 935 13.56 -35.57 30.47
N GLU A 936 14.64 -34.94 30.01
CA GLU A 936 15.30 -33.84 30.73
C GLU A 936 14.45 -32.56 30.67
N GLU A 937 13.90 -32.21 29.50
CA GLU A 937 12.96 -31.08 29.36
C GLU A 937 11.66 -31.30 30.17
N LYS A 938 11.16 -32.54 30.26
CA LYS A 938 10.03 -32.90 31.13
C LYS A 938 10.34 -32.69 32.62
N LEU A 939 11.56 -32.98 33.06
CA LEU A 939 11.98 -32.77 34.45
C LEU A 939 12.20 -31.28 34.76
N ASP A 940 12.82 -30.52 33.87
CA ASP A 940 13.01 -29.08 34.07
C ASP A 940 11.67 -28.34 34.12
N PHE A 941 10.71 -28.68 33.25
CA PHE A 941 9.33 -28.15 33.27
C PHE A 941 8.60 -28.42 34.60
N LEU A 942 8.68 -29.64 35.13
CA LEU A 942 8.06 -29.98 36.41
C LEU A 942 8.78 -29.30 37.59
N SER A 943 10.10 -29.09 37.49
CA SER A 943 10.88 -28.41 38.53
C SER A 943 10.50 -26.93 38.68
N GLU A 944 10.13 -26.26 37.59
CA GLU A 944 9.62 -24.89 37.61
C GLU A 944 8.29 -24.80 38.37
N ALA A 945 7.34 -25.69 38.05
CA ALA A 945 6.05 -25.76 38.74
C ALA A 945 6.22 -26.05 40.24
N GLU A 946 7.15 -26.92 40.62
CA GLU A 946 7.46 -27.23 42.03
C GLU A 946 8.08 -26.04 42.79
N VAL A 947 8.87 -25.20 42.12
CA VAL A 947 9.36 -23.94 42.69
C VAL A 947 8.22 -22.94 42.86
N MET A 948 7.34 -22.79 41.86
CA MET A 948 6.21 -21.84 41.92
C MET A 948 5.22 -22.13 43.03
N LYS A 949 5.01 -23.40 43.44
CA LYS A 949 4.17 -23.78 44.59
C LYS A 949 4.57 -23.10 45.91
N ARG A 950 5.81 -22.62 46.02
CA ARG A 950 6.37 -22.02 47.25
C ARG A 950 6.23 -20.50 47.31
N PHE A 951 5.67 -19.87 46.27
CA PHE A 951 5.58 -18.42 46.17
C PHE A 951 4.12 -17.94 46.16
N GLU A 952 3.75 -17.18 47.19
CA GLU A 952 2.46 -16.50 47.26
C GLU A 952 2.71 -15.01 47.57
N HIS A 953 2.83 -14.21 46.51
CA HIS A 953 3.05 -12.78 46.65
C HIS A 953 2.38 -12.00 45.51
N LYS A 954 1.82 -10.82 45.83
CA LYS A 954 1.05 -9.99 44.88
C LYS A 954 1.83 -9.56 43.62
N ASN A 955 3.17 -9.57 43.69
CA ASN A 955 4.06 -9.22 42.58
C ASN A 955 4.82 -10.43 42.01
N ILE A 956 4.36 -11.66 42.28
CA ILE A 956 4.86 -12.89 41.65
C ILE A 956 3.70 -13.55 40.91
N VAL A 957 3.98 -14.09 39.72
CA VAL A 957 3.00 -14.84 38.91
C VAL A 957 2.62 -16.13 39.64
N GLN A 958 1.34 -16.23 40.01
CA GLN A 958 0.80 -17.32 40.80
C GLN A 958 0.54 -18.56 39.95
N LEU A 959 1.06 -19.71 40.40
CA LEU A 959 0.59 -21.03 39.98
C LEU A 959 -0.84 -21.24 40.49
N LEU A 960 -1.73 -21.73 39.65
CA LEU A 960 -3.11 -22.06 40.01
C LEU A 960 -3.36 -23.58 40.00
N GLY A 961 -2.62 -24.34 39.21
CA GLY A 961 -2.70 -25.80 39.19
C GLY A 961 -1.79 -26.44 38.15
N VAL A 962 -1.82 -27.76 38.08
CA VAL A 962 -1.08 -28.58 37.11
C VAL A 962 -1.98 -29.70 36.58
N CYS A 963 -1.70 -30.19 35.37
CA CYS A 963 -2.27 -31.42 34.84
C CYS A 963 -1.11 -32.36 34.53
N THR A 964 -0.78 -33.26 35.45
CA THR A 964 0.34 -34.21 35.34
C THR A 964 -0.12 -35.64 35.03
N LYS A 965 -1.39 -35.97 35.31
CA LYS A 965 -1.98 -37.32 35.10
C LYS A 965 -2.17 -37.73 33.64
N SER A 966 -2.00 -36.85 32.65
CA SER A 966 -2.11 -37.19 31.22
C SER A 966 -1.24 -36.30 30.31
N GLU A 967 -0.73 -36.84 29.20
CA GLU A 967 0.03 -36.04 28.22
C GLU A 967 -0.87 -35.26 27.24
N PRO A 968 -0.41 -34.13 26.68
CA PRO A 968 0.72 -33.33 27.18
C PRO A 968 0.42 -32.72 28.57
N VAL A 969 1.48 -32.57 29.36
CA VAL A 969 1.45 -32.05 30.74
C VAL A 969 1.23 -30.54 30.73
N TYR A 970 0.40 -30.03 31.64
CA TYR A 970 0.10 -28.59 31.76
C TYR A 970 0.53 -27.99 33.09
N THR A 971 1.01 -26.75 33.04
CA THR A 971 1.18 -25.85 34.19
C THR A 971 0.24 -24.66 34.00
N ILE A 972 -0.69 -24.47 34.95
CA ILE A 972 -1.79 -23.51 34.89
C ILE A 972 -1.46 -22.35 35.81
N MET A 973 -1.39 -21.14 35.26
CA MET A 973 -0.99 -19.90 35.93
C MET A 973 -2.07 -18.83 35.77
N GLU A 974 -2.03 -17.78 36.57
CA GLU A 974 -2.91 -16.63 36.37
C GLU A 974 -2.74 -15.96 34.99
N PHE A 975 -3.83 -15.47 34.41
CA PHE A 975 -3.79 -14.84 33.08
C PHE A 975 -3.36 -13.37 33.14
N MET A 976 -2.23 -13.07 32.50
CA MET A 976 -1.63 -11.73 32.46
C MET A 976 -2.07 -10.98 31.20
N LEU A 977 -3.19 -10.25 31.31
CA LEU A 977 -3.94 -9.66 30.18
C LEU A 977 -3.09 -8.84 29.19
N TYR A 978 -2.06 -8.13 29.66
CA TYR A 978 -1.24 -7.25 28.82
C TYR A 978 0.11 -7.86 28.38
N GLY A 979 0.33 -9.14 28.66
CA GLY A 979 1.57 -9.83 28.31
C GLY A 979 2.76 -9.35 29.14
N ASP A 980 3.93 -9.34 28.52
CA ASP A 980 5.19 -8.92 29.13
C ASP A 980 5.43 -7.40 29.06
N LEU A 981 6.23 -6.90 30.01
CA LEU A 981 6.53 -5.49 30.18
C LEU A 981 7.36 -4.93 29.01
N LYS A 982 8.20 -5.72 28.36
CA LYS A 982 8.97 -5.27 27.18
C LYS A 982 8.02 -4.94 26.03
N THR A 983 7.13 -5.86 25.67
CA THR A 983 6.12 -5.68 24.63
C THR A 983 5.15 -4.54 24.99
N PHE A 984 4.73 -4.46 26.25
CA PHE A 984 3.87 -3.37 26.74
C PHE A 984 4.48 -1.97 26.58
N LEU A 985 5.77 -1.82 26.91
CA LEU A 985 6.51 -0.56 26.79
C LEU A 985 6.78 -0.21 25.32
N LEU A 986 7.23 -1.17 24.50
CA LEU A 986 7.50 -0.95 23.07
C LEU A 986 6.25 -0.47 22.33
N ALA A 987 5.08 -1.07 22.60
CA ALA A 987 3.80 -0.65 22.03
C ALA A 987 3.42 0.82 22.35
N ARG A 988 3.95 1.36 23.46
CA ARG A 988 3.65 2.72 23.97
C ARG A 988 4.76 3.73 23.74
N ARG A 989 5.85 3.33 23.08
CA ARG A 989 7.01 4.20 22.78
C ARG A 989 6.65 5.46 21.98
N HIS A 990 5.56 5.42 21.20
CA HIS A 990 5.06 6.57 20.45
C HIS A 990 4.50 7.70 21.34
N LEU A 991 3.92 7.37 22.50
CA LEU A 991 3.28 8.31 23.43
C LEU A 991 4.28 9.22 24.16
N VAL A 992 5.57 8.94 24.07
CA VAL A 992 6.63 9.70 24.76
C VAL A 992 6.96 11.03 24.05
N ASN A 993 6.70 11.13 22.75
CA ASN A 993 7.03 12.33 21.96
C ASN A 993 5.93 13.41 21.97
N GLU A 994 4.73 13.08 22.46
CA GLU A 994 3.65 14.05 22.64
C GLU A 994 3.80 14.76 23.99
N LYS A 995 3.64 16.09 24.03
CA LYS A 995 3.91 16.94 25.21
C LYS A 995 2.86 16.82 26.34
N PHE A 996 2.24 15.66 26.50
CA PHE A 996 1.18 15.35 27.48
C PHE A 996 1.59 14.20 28.44
N SER A 997 2.87 14.15 28.82
CA SER A 997 3.48 12.99 29.49
C SER A 997 3.03 12.73 30.93
N ASP A 998 2.32 13.67 31.59
CA ASP A 998 1.73 13.47 32.93
C ASP A 998 0.21 13.19 32.89
N ASP A 999 -0.47 13.47 31.76
CA ASP A 999 -1.93 13.25 31.55
C ASP A 999 -2.28 11.91 30.89
N SER A 1000 -1.29 11.19 30.34
CA SER A 1000 -1.50 9.84 29.80
C SER A 1000 -1.57 8.78 30.91
N ASP A 1001 -2.78 8.29 31.17
CA ASP A 1001 -3.11 7.36 32.27
C ASP A 1001 -2.25 6.07 32.32
N GLU A 1002 -1.65 5.67 31.20
CA GLU A 1002 -0.90 4.42 31.07
C GLU A 1002 0.63 4.53 31.25
N ILE A 1003 1.26 5.69 31.00
CA ILE A 1003 2.73 5.81 30.97
C ILE A 1003 3.34 6.95 31.81
N SER A 1004 2.55 7.64 32.62
CA SER A 1004 3.05 8.69 33.51
C SER A 1004 4.21 8.20 34.41
N SER A 1005 5.07 9.14 34.84
CA SER A 1005 6.19 8.84 35.75
C SER A 1005 5.78 8.08 37.01
N LYS A 1006 4.53 8.28 37.47
CA LYS A 1006 3.96 7.54 38.61
C LYS A 1006 3.74 6.07 38.28
N LYS A 1007 3.23 5.75 37.09
CA LYS A 1007 3.03 4.36 36.64
C LYS A 1007 4.35 3.64 36.43
N LEU A 1008 5.30 4.26 35.73
CA LEU A 1008 6.64 3.67 35.51
C LEU A 1008 7.37 3.38 36.83
N THR A 1009 7.29 4.29 37.80
CA THR A 1009 7.88 4.08 39.13
C THR A 1009 7.18 2.93 39.89
N ASN A 1010 5.85 2.83 39.81
CA ASN A 1010 5.12 1.72 40.40
C ASN A 1010 5.48 0.37 39.76
N MET A 1011 5.71 0.31 38.45
CA MET A 1011 6.16 -0.91 37.76
C MET A 1011 7.51 -1.40 38.28
N ALA A 1012 8.46 -0.48 38.50
CA ALA A 1012 9.75 -0.80 39.12
C ALA A 1012 9.60 -1.23 40.59
N LEU A 1013 8.76 -0.54 41.37
CA LEU A 1013 8.48 -0.84 42.77
C LEU A 1013 7.82 -2.22 42.96
N ASP A 1014 6.93 -2.61 42.05
CA ASP A 1014 6.29 -3.93 42.03
C ASP A 1014 7.33 -5.05 41.88
N ILE A 1015 8.29 -4.93 40.95
CA ILE A 1015 9.37 -5.92 40.80
C ILE A 1015 10.36 -5.87 41.97
N ALA A 1016 10.69 -4.69 42.51
CA ALA A 1016 11.53 -4.58 43.69
C ALA A 1016 10.93 -5.33 44.91
N ARG A 1017 9.60 -5.28 45.08
CA ARG A 1017 8.89 -6.05 46.11
C ARG A 1017 8.96 -7.56 45.86
N ALA A 1018 8.85 -8.00 44.61
CA ALA A 1018 9.02 -9.42 44.26
C ALA A 1018 10.43 -9.92 44.61
N LEU A 1019 11.47 -9.11 44.34
CA LEU A 1019 12.85 -9.46 44.68
C LEU A 1019 13.13 -9.43 46.19
N SER A 1020 12.52 -8.52 46.95
CA SER A 1020 12.59 -8.55 48.43
C SER A 1020 12.01 -9.86 48.98
N TYR A 1021 10.80 -10.23 48.53
CA TYR A 1021 10.14 -11.47 48.94
C TYR A 1021 10.96 -12.72 48.58
N LEU A 1022 11.54 -12.80 47.38
CA LEU A 1022 12.41 -13.92 47.00
C LEU A 1022 13.69 -13.97 47.86
N ALA A 1023 14.30 -12.81 48.16
CA ALA A 1023 15.49 -12.73 49.02
C ALA A 1023 15.18 -13.16 50.46
N GLU A 1024 14.03 -12.76 51.02
CA GLU A 1024 13.53 -13.17 52.34
C GLU A 1024 13.36 -14.70 52.42
N LEU A 1025 12.83 -15.32 51.35
CA LEU A 1025 12.72 -16.79 51.23
C LEU A 1025 14.04 -17.49 50.85
N ARG A 1026 15.16 -16.75 50.67
CA ARG A 1026 16.46 -17.25 50.22
C ARG A 1026 16.44 -17.94 48.85
N TYR A 1027 15.66 -17.38 47.92
CA TYR A 1027 15.66 -17.73 46.50
C TYR A 1027 16.35 -16.65 45.66
N VAL A 1028 16.96 -17.07 44.55
CA VAL A 1028 17.54 -16.17 43.54
C VAL A 1028 16.90 -16.48 42.19
N HIS A 1029 16.39 -15.47 41.50
CA HIS A 1029 15.64 -15.59 40.25
C HIS A 1029 16.55 -15.93 39.07
N ARG A 1030 17.72 -15.28 38.99
CA ARG A 1030 18.78 -15.50 37.98
C ARG A 1030 18.46 -15.06 36.55
N ASP A 1031 17.21 -14.73 36.23
CA ASP A 1031 16.85 -14.06 34.96
C ASP A 1031 15.81 -12.94 35.16
N VAL A 1032 16.22 -11.84 35.81
CA VAL A 1032 15.38 -10.65 35.97
C VAL A 1032 15.55 -9.74 34.75
N ALA A 1033 14.52 -9.63 33.93
CA ALA A 1033 14.51 -8.83 32.70
C ALA A 1033 13.08 -8.39 32.34
N SER A 1034 12.95 -7.35 31.52
CA SER A 1034 11.64 -6.80 31.10
C SER A 1034 10.70 -7.85 30.49
N ARG A 1035 11.23 -8.80 29.71
CA ARG A 1035 10.50 -9.93 29.11
C ARG A 1035 9.90 -10.93 30.11
N ASN A 1036 10.45 -11.01 31.33
CA ASN A 1036 10.01 -11.94 32.38
C ASN A 1036 9.11 -11.24 33.42
N CYS A 1037 8.83 -9.95 33.23
CA CYS A 1037 7.92 -9.16 34.05
C CYS A 1037 6.57 -9.08 33.33
N LEU A 1038 5.51 -9.70 33.85
CA LEU A 1038 4.19 -9.76 33.22
C LEU A 1038 3.21 -8.75 33.84
N ILE A 1039 2.21 -8.30 33.09
CA ILE A 1039 1.26 -7.26 33.52
C ILE A 1039 -0.19 -7.79 33.52
N ASN A 1040 -0.84 -7.72 34.70
CA ASN A 1040 -2.22 -8.17 34.88
C ASN A 1040 -3.26 -7.11 34.45
N ALA A 1041 -4.54 -7.47 34.50
CA ALA A 1041 -5.65 -6.58 34.11
C ALA A 1041 -5.61 -5.21 34.85
N GLN A 1042 -5.21 -5.20 36.12
CA GLN A 1042 -5.12 -4.03 36.99
C GLN A 1042 -3.84 -3.19 36.78
N ARG A 1043 -3.00 -3.51 35.77
CA ARG A 1043 -1.68 -2.89 35.51
C ARG A 1043 -0.66 -3.07 36.65
N VAL A 1044 -0.82 -4.10 37.48
CA VAL A 1044 0.19 -4.51 38.46
C VAL A 1044 1.20 -5.39 37.74
N VAL A 1045 2.49 -5.16 37.99
CA VAL A 1045 3.56 -5.98 37.40
C VAL A 1045 3.88 -7.15 38.34
N LYS A 1046 4.06 -8.33 37.75
CA LYS A 1046 4.46 -9.54 38.46
C LYS A 1046 5.68 -10.20 37.79
N LEU A 1047 6.61 -10.67 38.60
CA LEU A 1047 7.76 -11.45 38.13
C LEU A 1047 7.35 -12.89 37.81
N GLY A 1048 7.80 -13.41 36.67
CA GLY A 1048 7.55 -14.78 36.20
C GLY A 1048 8.77 -15.40 35.50
N ASP A 1049 8.58 -16.60 34.94
CA ASP A 1049 9.60 -17.51 34.40
C ASP A 1049 10.63 -17.98 35.45
N PHE A 1050 10.20 -18.94 36.26
CA PHE A 1050 10.98 -19.48 37.38
C PHE A 1050 11.92 -20.63 36.98
N GLY A 1051 12.04 -20.98 35.69
CA GLY A 1051 12.84 -22.14 35.24
C GLY A 1051 14.31 -22.09 35.68
N MET A 1052 14.88 -20.89 35.78
CA MET A 1052 16.25 -20.67 36.28
C MET A 1052 16.35 -20.45 37.80
N THR A 1053 15.24 -20.24 38.50
CA THR A 1053 15.23 -19.89 39.94
C THR A 1053 15.74 -21.03 40.81
N ARG A 1054 16.59 -20.74 41.81
CA ARG A 1054 17.15 -21.76 42.72
C ARG A 1054 17.17 -21.29 44.18
N PRO A 1055 16.94 -22.18 45.16
CA PRO A 1055 17.13 -21.91 46.58
C PRO A 1055 18.62 -21.84 46.95
N MET A 1056 18.94 -21.09 48.00
CA MET A 1056 20.27 -20.99 48.59
C MET A 1056 20.40 -21.97 49.78
N PHE A 1057 21.06 -23.11 49.57
CA PHE A 1057 21.29 -24.11 50.63
C PHE A 1057 22.60 -23.87 51.37
N GLU A 1058 22.52 -23.71 52.70
CA GLU A 1058 23.59 -23.63 53.73
C GLU A 1058 24.73 -22.60 53.55
N SER A 1059 24.95 -22.05 52.36
CA SER A 1059 25.87 -20.93 52.09
C SER A 1059 25.13 -19.75 51.46
N ASP A 1060 25.56 -18.52 51.75
CA ASP A 1060 24.97 -17.25 51.25
C ASP A 1060 25.12 -17.00 49.73
N TYR A 1061 25.33 -18.06 48.93
CA TYR A 1061 25.41 -18.01 47.48
C TYR A 1061 25.13 -19.37 46.84
N TYR A 1062 24.65 -19.33 45.59
CA TYR A 1062 24.52 -20.51 44.72
C TYR A 1062 25.64 -20.50 43.68
N LYS A 1063 26.27 -21.65 43.39
CA LYS A 1063 27.31 -21.81 42.35
C LYS A 1063 26.82 -22.75 41.23
N PHE A 1064 26.76 -22.24 40.01
CA PHE A 1064 26.25 -22.98 38.85
C PHE A 1064 27.34 -23.85 38.19
N ASN A 1065 27.11 -25.16 38.10
CA ASN A 1065 28.09 -26.17 37.67
C ASN A 1065 27.70 -26.97 36.40
N ARG A 1066 26.67 -26.54 35.64
CA ARG A 1066 26.25 -27.21 34.39
C ARG A 1066 26.58 -26.37 33.15
N LYS A 1067 26.73 -27.00 31.99
CA LYS A 1067 26.56 -26.31 30.70
C LYS A 1067 25.08 -25.97 30.53
N GLY A 1068 24.79 -24.77 30.02
CA GLY A 1068 23.44 -24.31 29.74
C GLY A 1068 23.45 -22.87 29.27
N MET A 1069 22.36 -22.47 28.62
CA MET A 1069 22.17 -21.11 28.11
C MET A 1069 21.94 -20.13 29.27
N LEU A 1070 22.61 -18.97 29.22
CA LEU A 1070 22.53 -17.93 30.26
C LEU A 1070 22.22 -16.54 29.68
N PRO A 1071 21.47 -15.67 30.39
CA PRO A 1071 21.03 -14.36 29.93
C PRO A 1071 22.13 -13.29 30.11
N VAL A 1072 23.27 -13.45 29.42
CA VAL A 1072 24.54 -12.74 29.67
C VAL A 1072 24.41 -11.22 29.88
N ARG A 1073 23.52 -10.54 29.16
CA ARG A 1073 23.35 -9.08 29.20
C ARG A 1073 22.73 -8.52 30.47
N TRP A 1074 22.03 -9.36 31.24
CA TRP A 1074 21.41 -8.97 32.52
C TRP A 1074 22.22 -9.44 33.73
N MET A 1075 23.28 -10.25 33.53
CA MET A 1075 24.02 -10.89 34.61
C MET A 1075 25.07 -9.99 35.26
N ALA A 1076 25.25 -10.17 36.58
CA ALA A 1076 26.29 -9.51 37.36
C ALA A 1076 27.70 -10.05 37.05
N PRO A 1077 28.77 -9.24 37.23
CA PRO A 1077 30.14 -9.65 36.95
C PRO A 1077 30.56 -10.92 37.71
N GLU A 1078 30.17 -11.09 38.97
CA GLU A 1078 30.45 -12.31 39.74
C GLU A 1078 29.71 -13.55 39.22
N SER A 1079 28.53 -13.38 38.63
CA SER A 1079 27.77 -14.46 38.00
C SER A 1079 28.40 -14.88 36.68
N LEU A 1080 28.92 -13.92 35.91
CA LEU A 1080 29.61 -14.15 34.64
C LEU A 1080 31.01 -14.76 34.80
N VAL A 1081 31.76 -14.38 35.85
CA VAL A 1081 33.14 -14.84 36.08
C VAL A 1081 33.21 -16.11 36.93
N LEU A 1082 32.42 -16.20 38.00
CA LEU A 1082 32.55 -17.25 39.01
C LEU A 1082 31.36 -18.23 39.03
N GLY A 1083 30.33 -17.99 38.21
CA GLY A 1083 29.08 -18.75 38.25
C GLY A 1083 28.27 -18.54 39.54
N VAL A 1084 28.53 -17.43 40.25
CA VAL A 1084 27.97 -17.14 41.59
C VAL A 1084 26.69 -16.31 41.46
N PHE A 1085 25.60 -16.79 42.05
CA PHE A 1085 24.31 -16.12 42.08
C PHE A 1085 23.88 -15.85 43.54
N THR A 1086 23.34 -14.66 43.79
CA THR A 1086 22.92 -14.14 45.11
C THR A 1086 21.76 -13.14 44.93
N PRO A 1087 21.04 -12.73 45.98
CA PRO A 1087 20.06 -11.64 45.87
C PRO A 1087 20.69 -10.34 45.32
N ALA A 1088 21.96 -10.07 45.65
CA ALA A 1088 22.71 -8.93 45.10
C ALA A 1088 23.03 -9.06 43.59
N SER A 1089 23.01 -10.26 43.00
CA SER A 1089 23.11 -10.41 41.54
C SER A 1089 21.77 -10.15 40.84
N ASP A 1090 20.64 -10.47 41.47
CA ASP A 1090 19.32 -10.07 40.96
C ASP A 1090 19.13 -8.54 41.05
N VAL A 1091 19.73 -7.87 42.06
CA VAL A 1091 19.77 -6.40 42.14
C VAL A 1091 20.55 -5.76 40.98
N TRP A 1092 21.63 -6.37 40.51
CA TRP A 1092 22.33 -5.92 39.29
C TRP A 1092 21.41 -6.01 38.07
N SER A 1093 20.72 -7.14 37.91
CA SER A 1093 19.73 -7.36 36.84
C SER A 1093 18.55 -6.38 36.94
N PHE A 1094 18.12 -6.03 38.17
CA PHE A 1094 17.13 -4.98 38.41
C PHE A 1094 17.61 -3.59 37.94
N GLY A 1095 18.91 -3.27 38.09
CA GLY A 1095 19.49 -2.06 37.49
C GLY A 1095 19.37 -2.04 35.95
N VAL A 1096 19.53 -3.20 35.29
CA VAL A 1096 19.29 -3.34 33.84
C VAL A 1096 17.81 -3.20 33.51
N LEU A 1097 16.91 -3.76 34.32
CA LEU A 1097 15.46 -3.57 34.16
C LEU A 1097 15.04 -2.11 34.30
N LEU A 1098 15.61 -1.34 35.24
CA LEU A 1098 15.35 0.11 35.35
C LEU A 1098 15.71 0.85 34.05
N PHE A 1099 16.84 0.51 33.43
CA PHE A 1099 17.24 1.01 32.12
C PHE A 1099 16.23 0.61 31.01
N GLU A 1100 15.77 -0.65 30.98
CA GLU A 1100 14.75 -1.11 30.03
C GLU A 1100 13.42 -0.36 30.18
N ILE A 1101 13.02 -0.01 31.41
CA ILE A 1101 11.77 0.75 31.68
C ILE A 1101 11.89 2.19 31.17
N ILE A 1102 12.93 2.93 31.54
CA ILE A 1102 13.06 4.35 31.13
C ILE A 1102 13.29 4.52 29.63
N THR A 1103 13.95 3.55 28.98
CA THR A 1103 14.21 3.56 27.53
C THR A 1103 13.11 2.88 26.69
N PHE A 1104 11.97 2.54 27.31
CA PHE A 1104 10.80 1.91 26.67
C PHE A 1104 11.18 0.68 25.83
N GLY A 1105 11.80 -0.30 26.50
CA GLY A 1105 12.14 -1.61 25.94
C GLY A 1105 13.36 -1.62 25.00
N SER A 1106 14.25 -0.62 25.08
CA SER A 1106 15.49 -0.61 24.29
C SER A 1106 16.45 -1.74 24.73
N PHE A 1107 17.19 -2.31 23.78
CA PHE A 1107 17.96 -3.53 24.01
C PHE A 1107 19.27 -3.26 24.81
N PRO A 1108 19.52 -3.94 25.94
CA PRO A 1108 20.73 -3.72 26.74
C PRO A 1108 22.04 -3.99 25.98
N PHE A 1109 23.00 -3.08 26.14
CA PHE A 1109 24.30 -3.10 25.44
C PHE A 1109 24.15 -3.21 23.90
N GLN A 1110 23.26 -2.39 23.33
CA GLN A 1110 23.04 -2.31 21.88
C GLN A 1110 24.35 -2.09 21.12
N GLY A 1111 24.55 -2.82 20.02
CA GLY A 1111 25.78 -2.80 19.20
C GLY A 1111 26.92 -3.71 19.69
N LEU A 1112 26.84 -4.30 20.89
CA LEU A 1112 27.79 -5.32 21.36
C LEU A 1112 27.21 -6.73 21.23
N THR A 1113 28.03 -7.72 20.87
CA THR A 1113 27.70 -9.17 20.93
C THR A 1113 27.76 -9.71 22.36
N ASN A 1114 27.14 -10.88 22.64
CA ASN A 1114 27.14 -11.46 24.00
C ASN A 1114 28.56 -11.69 24.56
N ASN A 1115 29.52 -12.07 23.70
CA ASN A 1115 30.94 -12.19 24.07
C ASN A 1115 31.60 -10.83 24.37
N GLN A 1116 31.27 -9.77 23.62
CA GLN A 1116 31.78 -8.43 23.90
C GLN A 1116 31.17 -7.86 25.19
N VAL A 1117 29.88 -8.10 25.46
CA VAL A 1117 29.24 -7.72 26.73
C VAL A 1117 29.89 -8.42 27.91
N LEU A 1118 30.18 -9.73 27.79
CA LEU A 1118 30.90 -10.50 28.79
C LEU A 1118 32.24 -9.84 29.16
N GLU A 1119 33.08 -9.52 28.18
CA GLU A 1119 34.38 -8.87 28.43
C GLU A 1119 34.24 -7.42 28.92
N HIS A 1120 33.26 -6.68 28.42
CA HIS A 1120 32.99 -5.30 28.83
C HIS A 1120 32.58 -5.21 30.31
N VAL A 1121 31.69 -6.08 30.77
CA VAL A 1121 31.26 -6.17 32.18
C VAL A 1121 32.36 -6.72 33.08
N LYS A 1122 33.17 -7.70 32.62
CA LYS A 1122 34.36 -8.19 33.34
C LYS A 1122 35.36 -7.06 33.66
N GLN A 1123 35.59 -6.18 32.69
CA GLN A 1123 36.47 -5.00 32.86
C GLN A 1123 35.92 -4.03 33.92
N GLY A 1124 34.63 -4.10 34.25
CA GLY A 1124 33.96 -3.23 35.22
C GLY A 1124 33.17 -2.09 34.59
N ASN A 1125 32.96 -2.13 33.27
CA ASN A 1125 32.13 -1.16 32.57
C ASN A 1125 30.64 -1.55 32.68
N THR A 1126 29.76 -0.56 32.58
CA THR A 1126 28.30 -0.70 32.74
C THR A 1126 27.56 -0.11 31.53
N ILE A 1127 26.23 -0.20 31.50
CA ILE A 1127 25.44 0.40 30.41
C ILE A 1127 25.53 1.94 30.50
N ASN A 1128 25.74 2.61 29.37
CA ASN A 1128 25.65 4.07 29.30
C ASN A 1128 24.20 4.51 29.57
N ILE A 1129 24.00 5.29 30.63
CA ILE A 1129 22.70 5.80 31.04
C ILE A 1129 22.34 7.01 30.15
N PRO A 1130 21.09 7.12 29.61
CA PRO A 1130 20.66 8.24 28.78
C PRO A 1130 20.73 9.60 29.48
N ALA A 1131 20.79 10.68 28.69
CA ALA A 1131 20.81 12.02 29.25
C ALA A 1131 19.43 12.44 29.78
N GLY A 1132 19.39 13.38 30.74
CA GLY A 1132 18.14 13.97 31.22
C GLY A 1132 17.36 13.17 32.27
N ILE A 1133 17.88 12.02 32.75
CA ILE A 1133 17.25 11.31 33.88
C ILE A 1133 17.46 12.05 35.21
N LYS A 1134 16.58 11.83 36.19
CA LYS A 1134 16.68 12.46 37.51
C LYS A 1134 17.94 11.98 38.25
N PRO A 1135 18.71 12.87 38.92
CA PRO A 1135 19.93 12.48 39.65
C PRO A 1135 19.71 11.36 40.68
N GLN A 1136 18.55 11.36 41.35
CA GLN A 1136 18.18 10.30 42.30
C GLN A 1136 18.06 8.91 41.64
N LEU A 1137 17.65 8.86 40.37
CA LEU A 1137 17.54 7.61 39.61
C LEU A 1137 18.91 7.18 39.07
N ASP A 1138 19.72 8.12 38.62
CA ASP A 1138 21.10 7.88 38.20
C ASP A 1138 21.92 7.24 39.34
N CYS A 1139 21.82 7.80 40.56
CA CYS A 1139 22.43 7.23 41.74
C CYS A 1139 21.90 5.82 42.06
N LEU A 1140 20.59 5.58 41.96
CA LEU A 1140 20.00 4.25 42.20
C LEU A 1140 20.54 3.21 41.21
N ILE A 1141 20.49 3.51 39.89
CA ILE A 1141 20.97 2.59 38.85
C ILE A 1141 22.46 2.30 39.03
N LYS A 1142 23.30 3.32 39.29
CA LYS A 1142 24.72 3.15 39.56
C LYS A 1142 24.99 2.32 40.83
N SER A 1143 24.21 2.49 41.89
CA SER A 1143 24.35 1.68 43.11
C SER A 1143 24.00 0.20 42.88
N CYS A 1144 23.03 -0.10 42.00
CA CYS A 1144 22.71 -1.46 41.58
C CYS A 1144 23.86 -2.10 40.77
N TRP A 1145 24.64 -1.29 40.04
CA TRP A 1145 25.80 -1.73 39.26
C TRP A 1145 27.15 -1.57 39.97
N GLU A 1146 27.17 -1.50 41.31
CA GLU A 1146 28.42 -1.58 42.06
C GLU A 1146 29.13 -2.91 41.80
N LYS A 1147 30.45 -2.85 41.55
CA LYS A 1147 31.26 -4.03 41.21
C LYS A 1147 31.42 -4.98 42.40
N ASP A 1148 31.45 -4.43 43.61
CA ASP A 1148 31.39 -5.22 44.84
C ASP A 1148 29.92 -5.48 45.22
N ARG A 1149 29.50 -6.75 45.15
CA ARG A 1149 28.15 -7.20 45.51
C ARG A 1149 27.71 -6.78 46.93
N LYS A 1150 28.65 -6.52 47.86
CA LYS A 1150 28.35 -6.08 49.23
C LYS A 1150 27.99 -4.59 49.34
N LYS A 1151 28.23 -3.80 48.28
CA LYS A 1151 27.92 -2.36 48.23
C LYS A 1151 26.62 -2.06 47.48
N ARG A 1152 26.05 -3.04 46.79
CA ARG A 1152 24.73 -2.91 46.15
C ARG A 1152 23.66 -2.83 47.25
N PRO A 1153 22.62 -2.00 47.09
CA PRO A 1153 21.53 -1.93 48.05
C PRO A 1153 20.76 -3.24 48.12
N HIS A 1154 20.20 -3.56 49.28
CA HIS A 1154 19.25 -4.66 49.44
C HIS A 1154 17.93 -4.33 48.75
N ALA A 1155 17.22 -5.35 48.25
CA ALA A 1155 15.94 -5.15 47.57
C ALA A 1155 14.89 -4.43 48.45
N SER A 1156 14.92 -4.64 49.76
CA SER A 1156 14.10 -3.91 50.75
C SER A 1156 14.39 -2.40 50.77
N GLU A 1157 15.66 -2.01 50.68
CA GLU A 1157 16.09 -0.59 50.65
C GLU A 1157 15.65 0.07 49.33
N ILE A 1158 15.71 -0.67 48.21
CA ILE A 1158 15.18 -0.22 46.92
C ILE A 1158 13.66 -0.04 46.98
N VAL A 1159 12.93 -0.94 47.63
CA VAL A 1159 11.48 -0.83 47.84
C VAL A 1159 11.12 0.43 48.63
N GLU A 1160 11.83 0.70 49.73
CA GLU A 1160 11.64 1.92 50.52
C GLU A 1160 11.96 3.18 49.69
N PHE A 1161 13.09 3.19 48.99
CA PHE A 1161 13.52 4.32 48.17
C PHE A 1161 12.52 4.64 47.04
N LEU A 1162 12.01 3.63 46.32
CA LEU A 1162 11.02 3.81 45.26
C LEU A 1162 9.63 4.18 45.81
N ALA A 1163 9.25 3.66 46.98
CA ALA A 1163 7.99 4.04 47.63
C ALA A 1163 8.01 5.51 48.09
N ASN A 1164 9.14 5.99 48.61
CA ASN A 1164 9.35 7.38 49.02
C ASN A 1164 9.51 8.35 47.83
N ASN A 1165 9.83 7.85 46.62
CA ASN A 1165 10.00 8.66 45.41
C ASN A 1165 9.02 8.25 44.29
N PRO A 1166 7.69 8.34 44.47
CA PRO A 1166 6.69 7.70 43.60
C PRO A 1166 6.55 8.27 42.17
N ARG A 1167 7.38 9.24 41.77
CA ARG A 1167 7.47 9.79 40.40
C ARG A 1167 8.93 9.84 39.92
N LEU A 1168 9.76 8.91 40.35
CA LEU A 1168 11.20 8.90 40.07
C LEU A 1168 11.53 8.62 38.59
N LEU A 1169 10.90 7.59 38.00
CA LEU A 1169 11.18 7.17 36.63
C LEU A 1169 10.51 8.10 35.63
N VAL A 1170 11.25 8.53 34.61
CA VAL A 1170 10.82 9.41 33.52
C VAL A 1170 11.20 8.75 32.20
N PRO A 1171 10.36 8.77 31.16
CA PRO A 1171 10.73 8.27 29.84
C PRO A 1171 11.90 9.07 29.23
N CYS A 1172 12.85 8.37 28.59
CA CYS A 1172 13.95 8.97 27.82
C CYS A 1172 14.19 8.17 26.52
N ILE A 1173 13.92 8.80 25.36
CA ILE A 1173 14.15 8.21 24.03
C ILE A 1173 15.21 9.03 23.29
N ASP A 1174 16.48 8.65 23.47
CA ASP A 1174 17.61 9.21 22.73
C ASP A 1174 17.97 8.39 21.47
N VAL A 1175 17.18 7.34 21.12
CA VAL A 1175 17.54 6.33 20.10
C VAL A 1175 16.48 6.20 19.00
N PRO A 1176 16.86 6.27 17.69
CA PRO A 1176 15.94 6.16 16.56
C PRO A 1176 15.08 4.89 16.53
N ILE A 1177 13.87 5.05 16.00
CA ILE A 1177 12.80 4.04 15.89
C ILE A 1177 13.22 2.80 15.07
N SER A 1178 14.23 2.93 14.21
CA SER A 1178 14.64 1.93 13.21
C SER A 1178 15.48 0.75 13.72
N SER A 1179 15.58 0.52 15.04
CA SER A 1179 16.60 -0.38 15.63
C SER A 1179 16.08 -1.50 16.55
N VAL A 1180 14.80 -1.88 16.46
CA VAL A 1180 14.23 -2.99 17.23
C VAL A 1180 14.18 -4.26 16.38
N GLN A 1181 15.24 -5.07 16.44
CA GLN A 1181 15.14 -6.50 16.12
C GLN A 1181 14.37 -7.22 17.23
N MET A 1182 13.40 -8.04 16.84
CA MET A 1182 12.83 -9.08 17.70
C MET A 1182 13.35 -10.43 17.21
N ASP A 1183 14.20 -11.08 18.02
CA ASP A 1183 14.07 -12.49 18.46
C ASP A 1183 15.39 -13.09 19.02
N ASP A 1184 15.24 -13.92 20.05
CA ASP A 1184 16.06 -15.04 20.59
C ASP A 1184 17.60 -15.01 20.71
N THR A 1185 18.32 -13.94 20.33
CA THR A 1185 19.80 -13.87 20.42
C THR A 1185 20.36 -13.54 21.82
N ALA A 1186 19.53 -13.56 22.87
CA ALA A 1186 19.92 -13.18 24.24
C ALA A 1186 20.79 -14.22 24.98
N GLN A 1187 20.93 -15.43 24.43
CA GLN A 1187 21.48 -16.60 25.10
C GLN A 1187 22.87 -16.97 24.54
N LEU A 1188 23.77 -17.38 25.43
CA LEU A 1188 25.12 -17.85 25.10
C LEU A 1188 25.44 -19.09 25.94
N GLU A 1189 25.97 -20.14 25.31
CA GLU A 1189 26.55 -21.27 26.04
C GLU A 1189 27.98 -20.95 26.49
N LEU A 1190 28.21 -20.95 27.81
CA LEU A 1190 29.52 -20.65 28.39
C LEU A 1190 30.17 -21.91 29.00
N PRO A 1191 31.33 -22.36 28.49
CA PRO A 1191 32.15 -23.34 29.19
C PRO A 1191 32.96 -22.65 30.31
N LEU A 1192 32.53 -22.81 31.57
CA LEU A 1192 33.27 -22.31 32.74
C LEU A 1192 34.56 -23.13 32.98
N PRO A 1193 35.64 -22.52 33.53
CA PRO A 1193 36.89 -23.23 33.81
C PRO A 1193 36.72 -24.35 34.85
N GLN A 1194 37.29 -25.52 34.57
CA GLN A 1194 37.47 -26.56 35.59
C GLN A 1194 38.71 -26.23 36.44
N ASP A 1195 38.50 -25.86 37.71
CA ASP A 1195 39.58 -25.63 38.66
C ASP A 1195 40.40 -26.90 38.90
N LYS A 1196 41.64 -26.91 38.38
CA LYS A 1196 42.64 -27.90 38.76
C LYS A 1196 43.10 -27.62 40.20
N MET A 1197 42.56 -28.36 41.17
CA MET A 1197 43.16 -28.47 42.50
C MET A 1197 44.66 -28.83 42.39
N ARG A 1198 45.55 -27.89 42.73
CA ARG A 1198 46.87 -28.24 43.27
C ARG A 1198 46.69 -28.52 44.76
N ARG A 1199 46.66 -29.80 45.12
CA ARG A 1199 46.61 -30.24 46.53
C ARG A 1199 47.88 -29.78 47.26
N PHE A 1200 47.72 -29.50 48.55
CA PHE A 1200 48.86 -29.29 49.46
C PHE A 1200 49.77 -30.52 49.51
N SER A 1201 51.06 -30.25 49.70
CA SER A 1201 52.07 -31.27 49.97
C SER A 1201 51.92 -31.84 51.37
N MET A 1202 52.21 -33.14 51.51
CA MET A 1202 52.98 -33.62 52.66
C MET A 1202 54.07 -34.56 52.14
N THR A 1203 55.32 -34.17 52.30
CA THR A 1203 56.50 -35.02 52.13
C THR A 1203 57.11 -35.31 53.49
N LEU A 1204 57.52 -36.57 53.71
CA LEU A 1204 58.70 -36.82 54.53
C LEU A 1204 59.48 -38.04 54.02
N ARG A 1205 60.70 -37.77 53.53
CA ARG A 1205 61.77 -38.74 53.16
C ARG A 1205 61.49 -39.63 51.92
N GLN A 1206 62.47 -39.99 51.09
CA GLN A 1206 63.93 -39.88 51.21
C GLN A 1206 64.67 -39.84 49.84
N ARG A 1207 65.85 -39.21 49.83
CA ARG A 1207 67.01 -39.37 48.91
C ARG A 1207 66.96 -38.91 47.42
N THR A 1208 67.92 -38.01 47.14
CA THR A 1208 68.66 -37.64 45.91
C THR A 1208 69.34 -38.83 45.20
N PRO A 1209 69.97 -38.71 43.99
CA PRO A 1209 70.50 -37.51 43.28
C PRO A 1209 70.09 -37.44 41.76
N SER A 1210 70.60 -36.62 40.83
CA SER A 1210 71.68 -35.60 40.73
C SER A 1210 71.44 -34.66 39.52
N SER A 1211 72.04 -33.45 39.54
CA SER A 1211 72.24 -32.53 38.38
C SER A 1211 73.39 -33.01 37.44
N PRO A 1212 73.67 -32.43 36.23
CA PRO A 1212 74.12 -31.04 35.95
C PRO A 1212 73.28 -30.34 34.83
N THR A 1213 73.07 -29.01 34.67
CA THR A 1213 73.81 -27.70 34.77
C THR A 1213 74.55 -27.21 33.51
N SER A 1214 74.62 -25.87 33.37
CA SER A 1214 75.49 -25.04 32.47
C SER A 1214 75.06 -24.87 30.99
N ASP A 1215 75.29 -23.75 30.28
CA ASP A 1215 75.55 -22.33 30.66
C ASP A 1215 75.53 -21.37 29.42
N ILE A 1216 75.47 -20.03 29.65
CA ILE A 1216 76.11 -18.88 28.89
C ILE A 1216 75.87 -18.79 27.34
N GLY A 1217 75.42 -17.69 26.71
CA GLY A 1217 76.02 -16.33 26.55
C GLY A 1217 77.03 -16.27 25.36
N LEU A 1218 77.32 -15.18 24.61
CA LEU A 1218 76.88 -13.77 24.50
C LEU A 1218 77.54 -13.12 23.23
N ARG A 1219 77.06 -11.95 22.72
CA ARG A 1219 77.62 -10.93 21.74
C ARG A 1219 76.63 -10.55 20.59
N THR A 1220 76.25 -9.31 20.20
CA THR A 1220 76.84 -7.93 20.09
C THR A 1220 77.65 -7.70 18.78
N ASP A 1221 77.57 -6.63 17.96
CA ASP A 1221 76.93 -5.27 17.91
C ASP A 1221 76.62 -4.85 16.42
N LEU A 1222 75.89 -3.76 16.04
CA LEU A 1222 76.36 -2.35 15.88
C LEU A 1222 75.28 -1.33 15.38
N ALA A 1223 75.35 -0.08 15.88
CA ALA A 1223 74.91 1.29 15.40
C ALA A 1223 73.63 1.50 14.53
N GLN A 1224 72.66 2.43 14.81
CA GLN A 1224 72.65 3.90 15.10
C GLN A 1224 72.86 4.84 13.88
N PRO A 1225 72.23 6.04 13.78
CA PRO A 1225 71.82 7.01 14.84
C PRO A 1225 70.34 7.56 14.70
N LEU A 1226 69.76 8.56 15.40
CA LEU A 1226 70.12 9.47 16.53
C LEU A 1226 68.85 9.91 17.37
N LEU A 1227 68.73 11.19 17.81
CA LEU A 1227 67.71 11.82 18.70
C LEU A 1227 67.54 13.34 18.32
N PRO A 1228 66.51 14.14 18.75
CA PRO A 1228 66.43 14.66 20.14
C PRO A 1228 65.05 15.02 20.75
N THR A 1229 65.10 15.34 22.06
CA THR A 1229 64.12 15.99 22.98
C THR A 1229 64.17 17.54 22.86
N PRO A 1230 63.77 18.42 23.83
CA PRO A 1230 62.95 18.35 25.07
C PRO A 1230 61.91 19.52 25.21
N ALA A 1231 61.39 19.76 26.43
CA ALA A 1231 60.45 20.86 26.77
C ALA A 1231 61.08 22.05 27.53
N ARG A 1232 60.50 23.28 27.45
CA ARG A 1232 60.23 24.26 28.57
C ARG A 1232 59.97 25.73 28.13
N PHE A 1233 58.97 26.37 28.76
CA PHE A 1233 58.79 27.80 29.16
C PHE A 1233 58.68 29.01 28.17
N ARG A 1234 57.94 30.04 28.69
CA ARG A 1234 57.47 31.39 28.20
C ARG A 1234 58.57 32.37 27.69
N PRO A 1235 58.31 33.60 27.11
CA PRO A 1235 57.13 34.52 27.25
C PRO A 1235 56.72 35.47 26.06
N THR A 1236 55.66 36.31 26.25
CA THR A 1236 55.33 37.73 25.80
C THR A 1236 55.86 38.37 24.48
N ILE A 1237 55.27 39.36 23.77
CA ILE A 1237 54.23 40.41 24.02
C ILE A 1237 53.69 41.06 22.68
N ASN A 1238 52.49 41.69 22.70
CA ASN A 1238 51.80 42.69 21.81
C ASN A 1238 52.00 42.68 20.26
N SER A 1239 50.97 42.83 19.39
CA SER A 1239 50.13 44.05 19.21
C SER A 1239 48.83 43.86 18.36
N SER A 1240 47.70 44.36 18.89
CA SER A 1240 46.65 45.25 18.28
C SER A 1240 46.44 45.30 16.74
N ILE A 1241 45.21 45.35 16.19
CA ILE A 1241 44.26 46.50 16.18
C ILE A 1241 42.84 46.06 15.70
N SER A 1242 41.78 46.66 16.29
CA SER A 1242 40.37 46.93 15.88
C SER A 1242 39.52 45.91 15.04
N GLU A 1243 38.18 45.99 14.93
CA GLU A 1243 37.20 47.04 15.30
C GLU A 1243 35.79 46.47 15.63
N GLU A 1244 34.87 47.36 16.03
CA GLU A 1244 33.57 47.06 16.64
C GLU A 1244 32.42 46.82 15.64
N ASN A 1245 31.31 46.21 16.09
CA ASN A 1245 30.01 46.91 16.15
C ASN A 1245 28.89 46.11 16.84
N ASN A 1246 28.19 46.78 17.77
CA ASN A 1246 26.86 46.38 18.27
C ASN A 1246 25.78 46.79 17.26
N ILE A 1247 24.80 45.93 16.97
CA ILE A 1247 23.40 46.38 16.77
C ILE A 1247 22.44 45.38 17.45
N GLN A 1248 21.66 45.91 18.39
CA GLN A 1248 20.44 45.36 18.97
C GLN A 1248 19.25 45.87 18.15
N ILE A 1249 18.20 45.07 17.90
CA ILE A 1249 16.76 45.48 17.75
C ILE A 1249 15.87 44.31 17.25
N ASP A 1250 14.77 44.13 17.97
CA ASP A 1250 13.41 43.63 17.66
C ASP A 1250 13.13 42.33 16.87
N SER A 1251 12.30 41.50 17.52
CA SER A 1251 11.28 40.57 16.99
C SER A 1251 10.08 41.33 16.34
N PRO A 1252 9.05 40.69 15.71
CA PRO A 1252 8.82 39.25 15.48
C PRO A 1252 8.38 38.87 14.04
N LEU A 1253 8.40 37.56 13.73
CA LEU A 1253 7.28 36.81 13.11
C LEU A 1253 7.56 35.29 13.11
#